data_AF-A0A9E3CE07-F1
#
_entry.id   AF-A0A9E3CE07-F1
#
_cell.length_a   1.000
_cell.length_b   1.000
_cell.length_c   1.000
_cell.angle_alpha   90.00
_cell.angle_beta   90.00
_cell.angle_gamma   90.00
#
_symmetry.space_group_name_H-M   'P 1'
#
loop_
_entity.id
_entity.type
_entity.pdbx_description
1 polymer ?
#
loop_
_entity_poly.entity_id
_entity_poly.type
_entity_poly.pdbx_seq_one_letter_code
_entity_poly.pdbx_strand_id
1 'polypeptide(L)'
;MKYPRYLLSQGAKGKNEDGGGRRLRLSLLPFAFCLLPFALLSGWLFVGRDAPKPKPAPLGVEEADEVLRRAAQTALGGRDGAVLVLDAQTGRVRASAGGRAVFEEATPPGSAVKPFTMLAALRTGALDADSRRFCQRRYEHEDFKINCSHPRYQTDFGPVEALANSCNYYFGRAAETLDAEAYARTLREFGFGARTNASDVRESSGLLPREAPRVPEMLGESEELRVTPAQLATAYAALFNGGALLEPKAARAEGFTPTVRSHLQVEPAHRQLLLAGMRGAVAYGTAARAGLATLPVYVFGKTGTSTPQGGWRAQGWFVGFAAGTNSQGDTSVKDVPADDVKLTVLVLLKRSRGADAAEVARTVFEAYARTLGVREESREDVRGKRLSDDADEDDKSGEDDGRGVRVRLSRGDATLRLPLEDYVFGVLAAEGSVETELEALKSLAVAARTYAVHNLGRHARDRFDLCDTTHCQRFVAVRDESARPDFYELARRAVRETAGEVLRDARGRVAESYFSAACGGRTADVKKLWGAQDAPSYLRGVPDESCNVASEAWTDVIPAERLLKALQADERSDVGARLEGVRVVRRDQTGRAELVEVFGQRRRRLRGWDFKIIVGRTLGWSVLKSSRFDVSRAGSAFVFRGAGFGHGLGLCQAGAHVSAARGASYRQILTRYFPGAILGELRDADFESRQKPDREGGRTSFINASYRENPDALPHGRASAANQLRSEHFRVSYPARAARGEVEGLLRTLEAAYADVSGRLERAGVGARVPSTEVVVYETTGDFVGATGRPAWVAAVTERGRIQLQPLAVLRRRGLLTTTPRHEFVHAALEAAGAGRAPLWLVEGLAAYVAGEGRTLASALPRQRLPIEEVERRLSAVTSQEEMRALYAAAYAEVSALIRREGESAVWRRALR
;
A
#
# COMPACT_ATOMS: atom_id res chain seq x y z
N MET A 1 33.57 -13.53 58.80
CA MET A 1 34.69 -14.31 58.24
C MET A 1 35.29 -13.51 57.09
N LYS A 2 36.57 -13.12 57.26
CA LYS A 2 37.67 -12.73 56.35
C LYS A 2 37.34 -12.22 54.92
N TYR A 3 37.95 -11.16 54.35
CA TYR A 3 38.86 -10.03 54.67
C TYR A 3 38.93 -9.18 53.33
N PRO A 4 39.55 -7.97 53.24
CA PRO A 4 38.82 -6.73 52.92
C PRO A 4 39.60 -5.71 52.02
N ARG A 5 39.14 -4.43 52.08
CA ARG A 5 39.90 -3.15 52.15
C ARG A 5 40.42 -2.46 50.87
N TYR A 6 39.73 -1.36 50.54
CA TYR A 6 40.16 0.05 50.57
C TYR A 6 41.65 0.43 50.75
N LEU A 7 42.01 1.54 50.07
CA LEU A 7 42.68 2.78 50.54
C LEU A 7 44.04 3.17 49.90
N LEU A 8 44.20 4.51 49.74
CA LEU A 8 45.42 5.36 49.71
C LEU A 8 46.07 5.63 48.33
N SER A 9 46.63 6.81 48.01
CA SER A 9 46.76 8.10 48.72
C SER A 9 47.44 9.16 47.83
N GLN A 10 47.11 10.44 48.09
CA GLN A 10 47.99 11.60 48.23
C GLN A 10 48.94 12.08 47.11
N GLY A 11 48.99 13.41 46.96
CA GLY A 11 50.22 14.12 47.35
C GLY A 11 51.04 14.82 46.28
N ALA A 12 50.60 16.03 45.93
CA ALA A 12 51.38 17.29 45.91
C ALA A 12 52.89 17.33 45.51
N LYS A 13 53.15 18.29 44.61
CA LYS A 13 54.22 19.32 44.60
C LYS A 13 55.64 19.01 44.07
N GLY A 14 55.99 19.80 43.05
CA GLY A 14 57.31 20.40 42.75
C GLY A 14 57.21 21.18 41.44
N LYS A 15 57.07 22.53 41.43
CA LYS A 15 58.13 23.57 41.43
C LYS A 15 59.18 23.35 40.31
N ASN A 16 59.62 24.34 39.53
CA ASN A 16 59.32 25.77 39.37
C ASN A 16 60.15 26.29 38.17
N GLU A 17 59.85 27.54 37.77
CA GLU A 17 60.78 28.56 37.23
C GLU A 17 60.86 28.87 35.72
N ASP A 18 60.28 30.04 35.44
CA ASP A 18 60.91 31.25 34.89
C ASP A 18 60.85 31.58 33.39
N GLY A 19 60.12 32.66 33.11
CA GLY A 19 60.80 33.90 32.70
C GLY A 19 60.22 34.63 31.49
N GLY A 20 59.71 35.86 31.71
CA GLY A 20 60.01 36.97 30.80
C GLY A 20 58.91 37.54 29.88
N GLY A 21 58.00 38.33 30.45
CA GLY A 21 57.72 39.73 30.08
C GLY A 21 57.65 40.23 28.61
N ARG A 22 56.41 40.44 28.15
CA ARG A 22 55.81 41.73 27.68
C ARG A 22 56.47 42.60 26.55
N ARG A 23 55.65 42.75 25.49
CA ARG A 23 55.03 44.01 24.94
C ARG A 23 55.80 44.94 23.97
N LEU A 24 55.10 45.19 22.83
CA LEU A 24 54.60 46.48 22.25
C LEU A 24 55.11 46.92 20.85
N ARG A 25 54.17 46.80 19.87
CA ARG A 25 53.59 47.82 18.95
C ARG A 25 54.37 48.51 17.79
N LEU A 26 53.63 48.59 16.66
CA LEU A 26 53.59 49.57 15.52
C LEU A 26 54.82 49.63 14.58
N SER A 27 54.77 49.91 13.27
CA SER A 27 53.73 50.10 12.21
C SER A 27 54.45 50.48 10.88
N LEU A 28 53.74 50.37 9.72
CA LEU A 28 53.92 51.08 8.42
C LEU A 28 54.76 50.44 7.27
N LEU A 29 54.04 49.90 6.24
CA LEU A 29 53.97 50.23 4.78
C LEU A 29 55.22 50.71 3.98
N PRO A 30 55.19 50.78 2.60
CA PRO A 30 54.93 49.77 1.54
C PRO A 30 55.98 49.86 0.38
N PHE A 31 55.91 49.06 -0.70
CA PHE A 31 56.23 49.50 -2.09
C PHE A 31 55.92 48.42 -3.14
N ALA A 32 55.37 48.86 -4.28
CA ALA A 32 55.03 48.09 -5.48
C ALA A 32 56.16 48.15 -6.52
N PHE A 33 56.24 47.22 -7.48
CA PHE A 33 56.41 47.51 -8.92
C PHE A 33 56.25 46.27 -9.81
N CYS A 34 55.71 46.51 -11.01
CA CYS A 34 55.36 45.60 -12.10
C CYS A 34 56.55 45.01 -12.86
N LEU A 35 56.33 43.96 -13.69
CA LEU A 35 56.68 43.91 -15.13
C LEU A 35 56.21 42.58 -15.81
N LEU A 36 55.64 42.70 -17.01
CA LEU A 36 55.31 41.67 -18.01
C LEU A 36 56.21 41.88 -19.25
N PRO A 37 56.55 40.86 -20.07
CA PRO A 37 55.85 40.70 -21.37
C PRO A 37 55.74 39.26 -21.98
N PHE A 38 54.77 39.11 -22.90
CA PHE A 38 54.59 38.24 -24.11
C PHE A 38 55.67 37.17 -24.46
N ALA A 39 55.43 35.96 -25.02
CA ALA A 39 54.32 35.39 -25.82
C ALA A 39 54.41 33.84 -26.00
N LEU A 40 53.24 33.23 -26.30
CA LEU A 40 52.94 32.10 -27.22
C LEU A 40 53.23 30.60 -26.88
N LEU A 41 52.10 29.86 -26.94
CA LEU A 41 51.83 28.52 -27.52
C LEU A 41 52.02 27.23 -26.69
N SER A 42 50.95 26.42 -26.75
CA SER A 42 50.70 25.07 -26.19
C SER A 42 50.28 25.05 -24.71
N GLY A 43 49.20 24.43 -24.26
CA GLY A 43 48.20 23.58 -24.87
C GLY A 43 47.38 22.95 -23.74
N TRP A 44 46.06 23.08 -23.82
CA TRP A 44 45.04 22.23 -23.19
C TRP A 44 44.73 22.38 -21.69
N LEU A 45 43.48 22.77 -21.47
CA LEU A 45 42.76 22.98 -20.22
C LEU A 45 42.52 21.68 -19.43
N PHE A 46 42.89 21.66 -18.15
CA PHE A 46 42.19 20.87 -17.13
C PHE A 46 41.03 21.71 -16.59
N VAL A 47 39.80 21.42 -17.04
CA VAL A 47 38.58 21.94 -16.40
C VAL A 47 38.29 21.08 -15.17
N GLY A 48 38.12 21.76 -14.04
CA GLY A 48 37.90 21.16 -12.73
C GLY A 48 36.60 20.36 -12.62
N ARG A 49 36.63 19.34 -11.77
CA ARG A 49 35.47 18.61 -11.27
C ARG A 49 34.45 19.57 -10.66
N ASP A 50 33.19 19.44 -11.08
CA ASP A 50 32.02 20.09 -10.48
C ASP A 50 32.02 19.91 -8.96
N ALA A 51 32.12 21.01 -8.22
CA ALA A 51 31.82 21.04 -6.79
C ALA A 51 30.30 20.92 -6.58
N PRO A 52 29.82 20.19 -5.55
CA PRO A 52 28.40 20.07 -5.27
C PRO A 52 27.77 21.44 -5.00
N LYS A 53 26.66 21.75 -5.68
CA LYS A 53 25.89 22.99 -5.43
C LYS A 53 25.46 23.03 -3.95
N PRO A 54 25.60 24.18 -3.26
CA PRO A 54 25.23 24.29 -1.84
C PRO A 54 23.73 23.99 -1.65
N LYS A 55 23.38 23.29 -0.55
CA LYS A 55 21.98 23.09 -0.14
C LYS A 55 21.29 24.46 -0.04
N PRO A 56 20.06 24.61 -0.57
CA PRO A 56 19.31 25.83 -0.34
C PRO A 56 19.12 26.03 1.16
N ALA A 57 19.40 27.24 1.65
CA ALA A 57 19.25 27.57 3.06
C ALA A 57 17.77 27.40 3.48
N PRO A 58 17.49 27.01 4.75
CA PRO A 58 16.14 27.05 5.29
C PRO A 58 15.51 28.42 5.09
N LEU A 59 14.22 28.46 4.78
CA LEU A 59 13.49 29.72 4.64
C LEU A 59 13.41 30.43 5.99
N GLY A 60 13.37 31.76 5.97
CA GLY A 60 13.08 32.52 7.19
C GLY A 60 11.67 32.21 7.69
N VAL A 61 11.51 32.06 9.01
CA VAL A 61 10.40 32.67 9.79
C VAL A 61 9.06 32.81 9.05
N GLU A 62 8.84 34.05 8.64
CA GLU A 62 7.66 34.60 7.99
C GLU A 62 7.44 34.06 6.56
N GLU A 63 8.52 33.79 5.82
CA GLU A 63 8.42 33.20 4.47
C GLU A 63 7.91 31.75 4.56
N ALA A 64 8.38 31.01 5.56
CA ALA A 64 7.87 29.68 5.85
C ALA A 64 6.39 29.69 6.30
N ASP A 65 5.97 30.68 7.10
CA ASP A 65 4.55 30.89 7.45
C ASP A 65 3.70 31.08 6.18
N GLU A 66 4.15 31.92 5.25
CA GLU A 66 3.44 32.20 4.01
C GLU A 66 3.29 30.97 3.12
N VAL A 67 4.34 30.14 3.02
CA VAL A 67 4.30 28.84 2.32
C VAL A 67 3.27 27.91 2.97
N LEU A 68 3.26 27.80 4.30
CA LEU A 68 2.30 26.97 5.04
C LEU A 68 0.87 27.50 4.90
N ARG A 69 0.68 28.82 4.88
CA ARG A 69 -0.63 29.45 4.68
C ARG A 69 -1.22 29.11 3.31
N ARG A 70 -0.42 29.25 2.25
CA ARG A 70 -0.84 28.85 0.89
C ARG A 70 -1.11 27.36 0.81
N ALA A 71 -0.27 26.54 1.44
CA ALA A 71 -0.47 25.09 1.50
C ALA A 71 -1.77 24.73 2.23
N ALA A 72 -2.07 25.35 3.37
CA ALA A 72 -3.32 25.10 4.11
C ALA A 72 -4.57 25.51 3.32
N GLN A 73 -4.53 26.65 2.62
CA GLN A 73 -5.62 27.12 1.75
C GLN A 73 -5.83 26.18 0.56
N THR A 74 -4.75 25.80 -0.12
CA THR A 74 -4.76 24.87 -1.26
C THR A 74 -5.24 23.48 -0.82
N ALA A 75 -4.74 23.01 0.32
CA ALA A 75 -5.10 21.74 0.91
C ALA A 75 -6.59 21.71 1.25
N LEU A 76 -7.18 22.77 1.80
CA LEU A 76 -8.63 22.77 2.05
C LEU A 76 -9.43 22.79 0.73
N GLY A 77 -8.96 23.51 -0.29
CA GLY A 77 -9.43 23.36 -1.68
C GLY A 77 -10.94 23.59 -1.86
N GLY A 78 -11.50 24.60 -1.19
CA GLY A 78 -12.92 24.93 -1.21
C GLY A 78 -13.84 23.94 -0.47
N ARG A 79 -13.29 22.90 0.15
CA ARG A 79 -14.06 21.94 0.95
C ARG A 79 -14.53 22.57 2.25
N ASP A 80 -15.73 22.19 2.69
CA ASP A 80 -16.20 22.51 4.03
C ASP A 80 -15.33 21.83 5.07
N GLY A 81 -14.74 22.60 5.98
CA GLY A 81 -13.83 22.06 6.98
C GLY A 81 -12.87 23.11 7.51
N ALA A 82 -11.81 22.62 8.14
CA ALA A 82 -10.75 23.44 8.70
C ALA A 82 -9.39 22.79 8.48
N VAL A 83 -8.37 23.62 8.25
CA VAL A 83 -6.96 23.25 8.40
C VAL A 83 -6.36 24.22 9.41
N LEU A 84 -5.71 23.70 10.44
CA LEU A 84 -5.01 24.49 11.45
C LEU A 84 -3.59 23.99 11.57
N VAL A 85 -2.63 24.90 11.49
CA VAL A 85 -1.20 24.62 11.63
C VAL A 85 -0.66 25.44 12.80
N LEU A 86 -0.17 24.75 13.82
CA LEU A 86 0.43 25.34 15.01
C LEU A 86 1.91 24.99 15.08
N ASP A 87 2.70 25.90 15.62
CA ASP A 87 3.97 25.55 16.22
C ASP A 87 3.70 24.82 17.54
N ALA A 88 4.16 23.58 17.64
CA ALA A 88 3.80 22.68 18.75
C ALA A 88 4.45 23.10 20.09
N GLN A 89 5.54 23.86 20.05
CA GLN A 89 6.30 24.28 21.23
C GLN A 89 5.83 25.63 21.78
N THR A 90 5.23 26.46 20.93
CA THR A 90 4.89 27.85 21.27
C THR A 90 3.39 28.14 21.23
N GLY A 91 2.60 27.31 20.55
CA GLY A 91 1.17 27.57 20.31
C GLY A 91 0.93 28.63 19.24
N ARG A 92 1.98 29.13 18.58
CA ARG A 92 1.83 30.14 17.52
C ARG A 92 1.07 29.54 16.33
N VAL A 93 0.00 30.21 15.90
CA VAL A 93 -0.76 29.82 14.70
C VAL A 93 0.06 30.21 13.48
N ARG A 94 0.62 29.21 12.79
CA ARG A 94 1.46 29.42 11.59
C ARG A 94 0.63 29.48 10.30
N ALA A 95 -0.51 28.79 10.27
CA ALA A 95 -1.47 28.88 9.19
C ALA A 95 -2.86 28.41 9.66
N SER A 96 -3.91 28.98 9.06
CA SER A 96 -5.26 28.46 9.21
C SER A 96 -6.08 28.65 7.92
N ALA A 97 -7.01 27.73 7.68
CA ALA A 97 -7.99 27.77 6.60
C ALA A 97 -9.32 27.20 7.12
N GLY A 98 -10.46 27.71 6.62
CA GLY A 98 -11.80 27.28 7.04
C GLY A 98 -12.52 28.26 7.99
N GLY A 99 -11.88 29.36 8.37
CA GLY A 99 -12.49 30.46 9.12
C GLY A 99 -13.13 30.00 10.44
N ARG A 100 -14.45 30.22 10.57
CA ARG A 100 -15.24 29.89 11.77
C ARG A 100 -15.13 28.40 12.17
N ALA A 101 -14.93 27.50 11.20
CA ALA A 101 -14.83 26.07 11.47
C ALA A 101 -13.65 25.71 12.41
N VAL A 102 -12.61 26.55 12.49
CA VAL A 102 -11.42 26.29 13.33
C VAL A 102 -11.72 26.48 14.82
N PHE A 103 -12.46 27.54 15.17
CA PHE A 103 -12.59 28.03 16.54
C PHE A 103 -14.04 28.04 17.07
N GLU A 104 -15.03 28.17 16.20
CA GLU A 104 -16.44 28.34 16.59
C GLU A 104 -17.27 27.05 16.46
N GLU A 105 -16.88 26.13 15.57
CA GLU A 105 -17.67 24.95 15.29
C GLU A 105 -17.14 23.73 16.04
N ALA A 106 -17.93 23.23 17.00
CA ALA A 106 -17.62 22.01 17.73
C ALA A 106 -18.39 20.82 17.15
N THR A 107 -17.67 19.75 16.82
CA THR A 107 -18.26 18.51 16.27
C THR A 107 -17.69 17.29 16.98
N PRO A 108 -18.37 16.14 16.94
CA PRO A 108 -17.84 14.92 17.55
C PRO A 108 -16.48 14.54 16.96
N PRO A 109 -15.45 14.24 17.78
CA PRO A 109 -14.10 13.95 17.30
C PRO A 109 -13.97 12.56 16.65
N GLY A 110 -14.94 11.67 16.88
CA GLY A 110 -14.82 10.26 16.51
C GLY A 110 -13.58 9.65 17.18
N SER A 111 -12.99 8.69 16.47
CA SER A 111 -11.75 8.04 16.90
C SER A 111 -10.54 8.96 17.14
N ALA A 112 -10.60 10.27 16.84
CA ALA A 112 -9.55 11.21 17.20
C ALA A 112 -9.46 11.45 18.73
N VAL A 113 -10.46 11.06 19.53
CA VAL A 113 -10.35 11.14 21.01
C VAL A 113 -9.55 9.99 21.62
N LYS A 114 -9.37 8.88 20.89
CA LYS A 114 -8.80 7.63 21.44
C LYS A 114 -7.42 7.75 22.11
N PRO A 115 -6.49 8.63 21.68
CA PRO A 115 -5.28 8.89 22.45
C PRO A 115 -5.54 9.34 23.90
N PHE A 116 -6.58 10.15 24.13
CA PHE A 116 -6.95 10.59 25.47
C PHE A 116 -7.67 9.49 26.25
N THR A 117 -8.51 8.68 25.58
CA THR A 117 -9.10 7.47 26.17
C THR A 117 -8.01 6.49 26.60
N MET A 118 -7.01 6.28 25.75
CA MET A 118 -5.85 5.44 26.02
C MET A 118 -5.03 5.99 27.19
N LEU A 119 -4.76 7.30 27.22
CA LEU A 119 -4.04 7.94 28.31
C LEU A 119 -4.77 7.80 29.65
N ALA A 120 -6.08 8.02 29.68
CA ALA A 120 -6.89 7.84 30.89
C ALA A 120 -6.87 6.37 31.37
N ALA A 121 -6.96 5.42 30.44
CA ALA A 121 -6.86 4.00 30.76
C ALA A 121 -5.48 3.58 31.27
N LEU A 122 -4.41 4.14 30.71
CA LEU A 122 -3.04 3.91 31.19
C LEU A 122 -2.82 4.49 32.59
N ARG A 123 -3.29 5.73 32.84
CA ARG A 123 -3.19 6.39 34.16
C ARG A 123 -3.91 5.64 35.28
N THR A 124 -5.03 4.99 34.95
CA THR A 124 -5.85 4.25 35.92
C THR A 124 -5.46 2.76 36.03
N GLY A 125 -4.56 2.28 35.19
CA GLY A 125 -4.20 0.86 35.09
C GLY A 125 -5.27 -0.01 34.41
N ALA A 126 -6.31 0.58 33.81
CA ALA A 126 -7.28 -0.14 32.98
C ALA A 126 -6.65 -0.67 31.66
N LEU A 127 -5.52 -0.08 31.25
CA LEU A 127 -4.62 -0.58 30.23
C LEU A 127 -3.17 -0.42 30.70
N ASP A 128 -2.29 -1.25 30.15
CA ASP A 128 -0.84 -1.15 30.24
C ASP A 128 -0.19 -1.51 28.89
N ALA A 129 1.14 -1.53 28.82
CA ALA A 129 1.88 -1.86 27.60
C ALA A 129 1.68 -3.31 27.14
N ASP A 130 1.34 -4.22 28.06
CA ASP A 130 1.21 -5.66 27.82
C ASP A 130 -0.24 -6.11 27.64
N SER A 131 -1.19 -5.18 27.77
CA SER A 131 -2.59 -5.39 27.50
C SER A 131 -2.75 -5.88 26.07
N ARG A 132 -3.27 -7.09 25.92
CA ARG A 132 -3.51 -7.73 24.63
C ARG A 132 -4.98 -8.08 24.51
N ARG A 133 -5.60 -7.74 23.38
CA ARG A 133 -7.00 -8.12 23.11
C ARG A 133 -7.19 -8.53 21.65
N PHE A 134 -7.81 -9.69 21.46
CA PHE A 134 -8.23 -10.15 20.15
C PHE A 134 -9.43 -9.34 19.63
N CYS A 135 -9.29 -8.69 18.47
CA CYS A 135 -10.37 -7.90 17.89
C CYS A 135 -11.41 -8.77 17.18
N GLN A 136 -12.64 -8.78 17.67
CA GLN A 136 -13.77 -9.50 17.05
C GLN A 136 -14.42 -8.75 15.86
N ARG A 137 -13.78 -7.69 15.35
CA ARG A 137 -14.25 -6.82 14.24
C ARG A 137 -15.50 -6.01 14.50
N ARG A 138 -16.21 -6.25 15.60
CA ARG A 138 -17.39 -5.51 16.02
C ARG A 138 -17.39 -5.39 17.53
N TYR A 139 -17.60 -4.19 18.03
CA TYR A 139 -17.87 -3.92 19.44
C TYR A 139 -19.38 -3.86 19.66
N GLU A 140 -19.82 -4.46 20.76
CA GLU A 140 -21.22 -4.47 21.19
C GLU A 140 -21.27 -4.54 22.71
N HIS A 141 -21.92 -3.55 23.32
CA HIS A 141 -22.16 -3.47 24.75
C HIS A 141 -23.43 -2.62 24.99
N GLU A 142 -24.36 -3.15 25.77
CA GLU A 142 -25.70 -2.59 25.94
C GLU A 142 -26.36 -2.25 24.59
N ASP A 143 -26.85 -1.02 24.42
CA ASP A 143 -27.51 -0.55 23.20
C ASP A 143 -26.55 0.00 22.14
N PHE A 144 -25.24 0.02 22.42
CA PHE A 144 -24.24 0.59 21.53
C PHE A 144 -23.48 -0.47 20.73
N LYS A 145 -23.44 -0.30 19.40
CA LYS A 145 -22.81 -1.24 18.47
C LYS A 145 -22.01 -0.49 17.42
N ILE A 146 -20.76 -0.90 17.21
CA ILE A 146 -19.91 -0.28 16.19
C ILE A 146 -18.94 -1.29 15.57
N ASN A 147 -18.74 -1.20 14.25
CA ASN A 147 -17.82 -2.07 13.52
C ASN A 147 -16.40 -1.50 13.51
N CYS A 148 -15.39 -2.37 13.43
CA CYS A 148 -14.01 -2.00 13.19
C CYS A 148 -13.72 -1.93 11.68
N SER A 149 -13.05 -0.86 11.25
CA SER A 149 -12.77 -0.56 9.84
C SER A 149 -11.40 -1.07 9.33
N HIS A 150 -10.56 -1.63 10.21
CA HIS A 150 -9.26 -2.22 9.85
C HIS A 150 -9.41 -3.69 9.40
N PRO A 151 -8.47 -4.28 8.63
CA PRO A 151 -8.52 -5.69 8.21
C PRO A 151 -8.56 -6.68 9.39
N ARG A 152 -8.84 -7.97 9.14
CA ARG A 152 -8.80 -8.99 10.20
C ARG A 152 -7.33 -9.30 10.53
N TYR A 153 -6.96 -9.08 11.79
CA TYR A 153 -5.67 -9.47 12.33
C TYR A 153 -5.80 -10.83 13.03
N GLN A 154 -4.75 -11.64 12.96
CA GLN A 154 -4.71 -12.99 13.52
C GLN A 154 -4.09 -13.04 14.92
N THR A 155 -3.57 -11.89 15.38
CA THR A 155 -2.96 -11.71 16.68
C THR A 155 -3.75 -10.70 17.49
N ASP A 156 -3.57 -10.76 18.80
CA ASP A 156 -4.09 -9.75 19.69
C ASP A 156 -3.44 -8.40 19.38
N PHE A 157 -4.23 -7.35 19.46
CA PHE A 157 -3.67 -6.01 19.47
C PHE A 157 -3.12 -5.70 20.84
N GLY A 158 -1.92 -5.13 20.88
CA GLY A 158 -1.49 -4.28 21.96
C GLY A 158 -2.08 -2.88 21.80
N PRO A 159 -1.83 -1.98 22.77
CA PRO A 159 -2.33 -0.62 22.72
C PRO A 159 -1.81 0.16 21.49
N VAL A 160 -0.58 -0.14 21.03
CA VAL A 160 0.04 0.46 19.85
C VAL A 160 -0.71 0.08 18.56
N GLU A 161 -0.89 -1.22 18.31
CA GLU A 161 -1.57 -1.72 17.11
C GLU A 161 -3.05 -1.33 17.11
N ALA A 162 -3.69 -1.34 18.29
CA ALA A 162 -5.06 -0.90 18.46
C ALA A 162 -5.23 0.58 18.11
N LEU A 163 -4.31 1.44 18.54
CA LEU A 163 -4.34 2.87 18.22
C LEU A 163 -4.06 3.13 16.74
N ALA A 164 -3.05 2.45 16.17
CA ALA A 164 -2.70 2.53 14.76
C ALA A 164 -3.86 2.15 13.83
N ASN A 165 -4.56 1.06 14.16
CA ASN A 165 -5.71 0.55 13.41
C ASN A 165 -7.05 1.16 13.84
N SER A 166 -7.04 2.04 14.85
CA SER A 166 -8.23 2.70 15.38
C SER A 166 -9.31 1.71 15.84
N CYS A 167 -8.92 0.61 16.49
CA CYS A 167 -9.77 -0.54 16.82
C CYS A 167 -10.90 -0.20 17.80
N ASN A 168 -12.15 -0.12 17.32
CA ASN A 168 -13.32 0.13 18.18
C ASN A 168 -13.53 -0.96 19.24
N TYR A 169 -13.27 -2.24 18.92
CA TYR A 169 -13.40 -3.34 19.87
C TYR A 169 -12.43 -3.21 21.05
N TYR A 170 -11.15 -2.94 20.76
CA TYR A 170 -10.12 -2.82 21.78
C TYR A 170 -10.44 -1.68 22.76
N PHE A 171 -10.70 -0.49 22.23
CA PHE A 171 -10.99 0.68 23.05
C PHE A 171 -12.36 0.62 23.73
N GLY A 172 -13.38 0.00 23.10
CA GLY A 172 -14.68 -0.18 23.74
C GLY A 172 -14.58 -1.11 24.94
N ARG A 173 -13.84 -2.21 24.81
CA ARG A 173 -13.59 -3.12 25.94
C ARG A 173 -12.71 -2.49 27.02
N ALA A 174 -11.82 -1.55 26.67
CA ALA A 174 -11.04 -0.81 27.66
C ALA A 174 -11.89 0.24 28.39
N ALA A 175 -12.83 0.87 27.67
CA ALA A 175 -13.77 1.84 28.20
C ALA A 175 -14.75 1.22 29.22
N GLU A 176 -15.15 -0.05 29.05
CA GLU A 176 -15.99 -0.78 30.02
C GLU A 176 -15.40 -0.82 31.44
N THR A 177 -14.07 -0.82 31.56
CA THR A 177 -13.36 -0.88 32.85
C THR A 177 -12.72 0.44 33.24
N LEU A 178 -12.88 1.48 32.41
CA LEU A 178 -12.30 2.80 32.65
C LEU A 178 -13.18 3.59 33.61
N ASP A 179 -12.59 4.13 34.66
CA ASP A 179 -13.29 5.07 35.55
C ASP A 179 -13.74 6.31 34.76
N ALA A 180 -15.05 6.54 34.74
CA ALA A 180 -15.68 7.57 33.93
C ALA A 180 -15.26 8.99 34.36
N GLU A 181 -15.05 9.21 35.67
CA GLU A 181 -14.57 10.49 36.18
C GLU A 181 -13.09 10.72 35.87
N ALA A 182 -12.26 9.68 35.90
CA ALA A 182 -10.86 9.76 35.48
C ALA A 182 -10.73 10.10 33.99
N TYR A 183 -11.60 9.55 33.12
CA TYR A 183 -11.68 9.94 31.72
C TYR A 183 -12.11 11.41 31.57
N ALA A 184 -13.19 11.82 32.23
CA ALA A 184 -13.68 13.20 32.17
C ALA A 184 -12.64 14.20 32.68
N ARG A 185 -11.97 13.89 33.79
CA ARG A 185 -10.87 14.69 34.36
C ARG A 185 -9.70 14.81 33.38
N THR A 186 -9.29 13.70 32.76
CA THR A 186 -8.25 13.72 31.72
C THR A 186 -8.65 14.66 30.58
N LEU A 187 -9.88 14.61 30.08
CA LEU A 187 -10.31 15.55 29.05
C LEU A 187 -10.29 17.02 29.52
N ARG A 188 -10.77 17.32 30.72
CA ARG A 188 -10.76 18.68 31.27
C ARG A 188 -9.33 19.23 31.43
N GLU A 189 -8.39 18.40 31.90
CA GLU A 189 -6.97 18.76 32.02
C GLU A 189 -6.37 19.20 30.67
N PHE A 190 -6.72 18.50 29.59
CA PHE A 190 -6.29 18.83 28.23
C PHE A 190 -7.11 19.95 27.57
N GLY A 191 -7.98 20.63 28.33
CA GLY A 191 -8.70 21.83 27.89
C GLY A 191 -10.00 21.57 27.12
N PHE A 192 -10.47 20.32 27.03
CA PHE A 192 -11.79 20.04 26.46
C PHE A 192 -12.90 20.64 27.34
N GLY A 193 -13.96 21.15 26.72
CA GLY A 193 -15.06 21.82 27.42
C GLY A 193 -14.76 23.28 27.83
N ALA A 194 -13.58 23.81 27.51
CA ALA A 194 -13.19 25.19 27.75
C ALA A 194 -12.64 25.86 26.48
N ARG A 195 -12.76 27.19 26.40
CA ARG A 195 -12.12 27.98 25.34
C ARG A 195 -10.59 27.81 25.38
N THR A 196 -9.96 27.89 24.22
CA THR A 196 -8.50 27.88 24.03
C THR A 196 -7.84 29.22 24.28
N ASN A 197 -8.62 30.30 24.39
CA ASN A 197 -8.15 31.69 24.54
C ASN A 197 -7.32 32.20 23.35
N ALA A 198 -7.69 31.81 22.13
CA ALA A 198 -7.14 32.38 20.93
C ALA A 198 -7.47 33.88 20.86
N SER A 199 -6.49 34.66 20.40
CA SER A 199 -6.64 36.11 20.26
C SER A 199 -7.55 36.46 19.07
N ASP A 200 -8.39 37.48 19.26
CA ASP A 200 -9.18 38.14 18.20
C ASP A 200 -10.15 37.23 17.41
N VAL A 201 -10.59 36.13 18.02
CA VAL A 201 -11.60 35.23 17.44
C VAL A 201 -12.69 34.87 18.44
N ARG A 202 -13.90 34.60 17.93
CA ARG A 202 -14.96 34.01 18.74
C ARG A 202 -14.68 32.51 18.88
N GLU A 203 -14.92 31.98 20.07
CA GLU A 203 -14.70 30.56 20.34
C GLU A 203 -15.91 29.85 20.94
N SER A 204 -16.13 28.62 20.48
CA SER A 204 -16.93 27.64 21.20
C SER A 204 -16.09 26.99 22.29
N SER A 205 -16.69 26.74 23.45
CA SER A 205 -16.08 25.92 24.52
C SER A 205 -16.12 24.42 24.21
N GLY A 206 -16.71 24.01 23.08
CA GLY A 206 -17.04 22.60 22.86
C GLY A 206 -18.13 22.10 23.81
N LEU A 207 -18.27 20.79 23.89
CA LEU A 207 -19.20 20.11 24.78
C LEU A 207 -18.51 18.90 25.41
N LEU A 208 -18.61 18.79 26.73
CA LEU A 208 -18.31 17.57 27.48
C LEU A 208 -19.61 16.97 28.03
N PRO A 209 -19.68 15.64 28.21
CA PRO A 209 -20.82 14.99 28.84
C PRO A 209 -21.08 15.58 30.24
N ARG A 210 -22.36 15.83 30.55
CA ARG A 210 -22.79 16.33 31.87
C ARG A 210 -22.86 15.21 32.91
N GLU A 211 -23.18 14.01 32.44
CA GLU A 211 -23.22 12.78 33.23
C GLU A 211 -21.91 12.01 33.06
N ALA A 212 -21.74 10.94 33.84
CA ALA A 212 -20.60 10.05 33.71
C ALA A 212 -20.48 9.54 32.26
N PRO A 213 -19.35 9.79 31.56
CA PRO A 213 -19.18 9.38 30.18
C PRO A 213 -19.38 7.87 30.01
N ARG A 214 -20.15 7.47 28.98
CA ARG A 214 -20.31 6.06 28.63
C ARG A 214 -19.35 5.70 27.50
N VAL A 215 -19.38 4.43 27.09
CA VAL A 215 -18.50 3.93 26.03
C VAL A 215 -18.60 4.73 24.71
N PRO A 216 -19.78 5.14 24.22
CA PRO A 216 -19.89 5.96 23.00
C PRO A 216 -19.09 7.27 23.10
N GLU A 217 -19.16 7.97 24.22
CA GLU A 217 -18.41 9.20 24.50
C GLU A 217 -16.90 8.93 24.56
N MET A 218 -16.49 7.81 25.18
CA MET A 218 -15.09 7.37 25.25
C MET A 218 -14.50 6.93 23.90
N LEU A 219 -15.34 6.56 22.93
CA LEU A 219 -14.92 6.28 21.55
C LEU A 219 -15.04 7.47 20.61
N GLY A 220 -15.68 8.56 21.07
CA GLY A 220 -15.95 9.78 20.30
C GLY A 220 -17.13 9.67 19.34
N GLU A 221 -18.00 8.68 19.52
CA GLU A 221 -19.16 8.35 18.67
C GLU A 221 -20.49 8.88 19.24
N SER A 222 -20.42 9.91 20.10
CA SER A 222 -21.55 10.55 20.76
C SER A 222 -21.61 12.06 20.48
N GLU A 223 -22.82 12.62 20.42
CA GLU A 223 -23.04 14.07 20.32
C GLU A 223 -22.79 14.83 21.62
N GLU A 224 -22.67 14.11 22.74
CA GLU A 224 -22.42 14.69 24.06
C GLU A 224 -20.94 15.09 24.25
N LEU A 225 -20.07 14.63 23.34
CA LEU A 225 -18.68 15.07 23.25
C LEU A 225 -18.45 15.80 21.93
N ARG A 226 -18.22 17.11 21.98
CA ARG A 226 -17.93 17.92 20.80
C ARG A 226 -16.70 18.79 21.03
N VAL A 227 -15.85 18.87 20.03
CA VAL A 227 -14.58 19.59 20.12
C VAL A 227 -14.39 20.47 18.90
N THR A 228 -13.77 21.63 19.08
CA THR A 228 -13.31 22.45 17.96
C THR A 228 -11.95 21.94 17.46
N PRO A 229 -11.61 22.19 16.19
CA PRO A 229 -10.23 22.02 15.68
C PRO A 229 -9.16 22.63 16.59
N ALA A 230 -9.37 23.86 17.10
CA ALA A 230 -8.41 24.51 17.99
C ALA A 230 -8.23 23.76 19.33
N GLN A 231 -9.31 23.30 19.95
CA GLN A 231 -9.24 22.52 21.19
C GLN A 231 -8.49 21.21 20.97
N LEU A 232 -8.82 20.49 19.90
CA LEU A 232 -8.21 19.21 19.63
C LEU A 232 -6.71 19.36 19.30
N ALA A 233 -6.33 20.37 18.50
CA ALA A 233 -4.93 20.62 18.14
C ALA A 233 -4.07 21.00 19.36
N THR A 234 -4.57 21.86 20.24
CA THR A 234 -3.83 22.28 21.46
C THR A 234 -3.72 21.15 22.48
N ALA A 235 -4.79 20.37 22.68
CA ALA A 235 -4.76 19.17 23.52
C ALA A 235 -3.73 18.15 23.01
N TYR A 236 -3.72 17.88 21.70
CA TYR A 236 -2.74 16.98 21.09
C TYR A 236 -1.31 17.53 21.19
N ALA A 237 -1.10 18.84 21.00
CA ALA A 237 0.23 19.43 21.15
C ALA A 237 0.78 19.19 22.56
N ALA A 238 -0.04 19.40 23.59
CA ALA A 238 0.32 19.15 24.99
C ALA A 238 0.73 17.69 25.26
N LEU A 239 0.15 16.70 24.55
CA LEU A 239 0.56 15.30 24.69
C LEU A 239 2.02 15.06 24.29
N PHE A 240 2.55 15.84 23.34
CA PHE A 240 3.81 15.53 22.69
C PHE A 240 4.90 16.59 22.89
N ASN A 241 4.56 17.82 23.30
CA ASN A 241 5.49 18.93 23.56
C ASN A 241 6.00 18.98 25.01
N GLY A 242 5.91 17.88 25.76
CA GLY A 242 6.35 17.82 27.15
C GLY A 242 5.29 18.27 28.16
N GLY A 243 4.03 18.42 27.75
CA GLY A 243 2.91 18.70 28.65
C GLY A 243 2.45 20.15 28.69
N ALA A 244 3.05 21.05 27.91
CA ALA A 244 2.65 22.45 27.88
C ALA A 244 1.34 22.64 27.10
N LEU A 245 0.24 22.94 27.80
CA LEU A 245 -1.02 23.32 27.17
C LEU A 245 -0.98 24.82 26.85
N LEU A 246 -0.85 25.14 25.56
CA LEU A 246 -0.57 26.49 25.07
C LEU A 246 -1.83 27.17 24.50
N GLU A 247 -1.91 28.49 24.64
CA GLU A 247 -2.92 29.32 23.97
C GLU A 247 -2.58 29.48 22.48
N PRO A 248 -3.49 29.17 21.54
CA PRO A 248 -3.21 29.28 20.12
C PRO A 248 -3.34 30.74 19.65
N LYS A 249 -2.23 31.43 19.39
CA LYS A 249 -2.21 32.86 19.04
C LYS A 249 -1.64 33.11 17.65
N ALA A 250 -2.34 33.91 16.84
CA ALA A 250 -1.86 34.38 15.55
C ALA A 250 -0.98 35.62 15.75
N ALA A 251 0.31 35.50 15.46
CA ALA A 251 1.28 36.59 15.59
C ALA A 251 2.53 36.30 14.74
N ARG A 252 3.30 37.35 14.44
CA ARG A 252 4.64 37.24 13.86
C ARG A 252 5.57 36.46 14.79
N ALA A 253 6.57 35.81 14.23
CA ALA A 253 7.53 35.03 15.01
C ALA A 253 8.45 35.92 15.87
N GLU A 254 8.83 37.08 15.35
CA GLU A 254 9.68 38.03 16.07
C GLU A 254 8.94 38.60 17.29
N GLY A 255 9.53 38.42 18.48
CA GLY A 255 8.95 38.90 19.74
C GLY A 255 7.75 38.10 20.25
N PHE A 256 7.43 36.93 19.66
CA PHE A 256 6.34 36.09 20.14
C PHE A 256 6.67 35.43 21.47
N THR A 257 5.81 35.64 22.48
CA THR A 257 5.93 34.98 23.79
C THR A 257 4.80 33.95 23.96
N PRO A 258 5.14 32.65 24.07
CA PRO A 258 4.15 31.61 24.34
C PRO A 258 3.38 31.88 25.64
N THR A 259 2.08 31.60 25.65
CA THR A 259 1.27 31.64 26.87
C THR A 259 0.87 30.22 27.25
N VAL A 260 1.46 29.72 28.34
CA VAL A 260 1.18 28.39 28.90
C VAL A 260 -0.03 28.51 29.83
N ARG A 261 -1.11 27.79 29.54
CA ARG A 261 -2.30 27.71 30.40
C ARG A 261 -2.08 26.80 31.59
N SER A 262 -1.44 25.67 31.35
CA SER A 262 -1.12 24.66 32.35
C SER A 262 0.01 23.76 31.85
N HIS A 263 0.66 23.06 32.80
CA HIS A 263 1.63 22.02 32.50
C HIS A 263 1.07 20.69 32.97
N LEU A 264 0.95 19.74 32.04
CA LEU A 264 0.31 18.44 32.23
C LEU A 264 1.38 17.36 32.39
N GLN A 265 1.21 16.49 33.39
CA GLN A 265 2.09 15.34 33.53
C GLN A 265 1.66 14.21 32.59
N VAL A 266 2.52 13.91 31.62
CA VAL A 266 2.38 12.75 30.74
C VAL A 266 3.60 11.87 30.95
N GLU A 267 3.40 10.74 31.61
CA GLU A 267 4.46 9.75 31.85
C GLU A 267 5.18 9.41 30.52
N PRO A 268 6.53 9.41 30.49
CA PRO A 268 7.29 9.14 29.27
C PRO A 268 6.90 7.82 28.60
N ALA A 269 6.63 6.78 29.40
CA ALA A 269 6.17 5.48 28.89
C ALA A 269 4.80 5.56 28.20
N HIS A 270 3.86 6.33 28.75
CA HIS A 270 2.54 6.55 28.12
C HIS A 270 2.68 7.34 26.83
N ARG A 271 3.51 8.41 26.84
CA ARG A 271 3.81 9.20 25.63
C ARG A 271 4.41 8.34 24.53
N GLN A 272 5.36 7.45 24.86
CA GLN A 272 5.98 6.54 23.89
C GLN A 272 4.95 5.59 23.25
N LEU A 273 4.04 4.99 24.02
CA LEU A 273 2.98 4.13 23.47
C LEU A 273 2.06 4.91 22.52
N LEU A 274 1.67 6.14 22.88
CA LEU A 274 0.86 7.01 22.04
C LEU A 274 1.59 7.39 20.75
N LEU A 275 2.87 7.75 20.85
CA LEU A 275 3.72 8.10 19.71
C LEU A 275 3.88 6.92 18.75
N ALA A 276 4.19 5.74 19.28
CA ALA A 276 4.31 4.51 18.49
C ALA A 276 2.99 4.17 17.79
N GLY A 277 1.84 4.28 18.48
CA GLY A 277 0.52 4.05 17.89
C GLY A 277 0.17 5.05 16.79
N MET A 278 0.49 6.33 16.98
CA MET A 278 0.27 7.38 15.99
C MET A 278 1.24 7.31 14.80
N ARG A 279 2.48 6.86 15.02
CA ARG A 279 3.40 6.53 13.93
C ARG A 279 2.90 5.31 13.16
N GLY A 280 2.41 4.29 13.86
CA GLY A 280 1.78 3.12 13.24
C GLY A 280 0.57 3.50 12.38
N ALA A 281 -0.25 4.45 12.82
CA ALA A 281 -1.40 4.93 12.05
C ALA A 281 -0.99 5.49 10.68
N VAL A 282 0.11 6.24 10.58
CA VAL A 282 0.61 6.80 9.32
C VAL A 282 1.46 5.83 8.50
N ALA A 283 2.06 4.81 9.13
CA ALA A 283 2.94 3.86 8.46
C ALA A 283 2.18 2.65 7.88
N TYR A 284 1.24 2.08 8.65
CA TYR A 284 0.52 0.85 8.26
C TYR A 284 -0.96 0.85 8.66
N GLY A 285 -1.39 1.83 9.47
CA GLY A 285 -2.74 1.92 9.99
C GLY A 285 -3.66 2.83 9.18
N THR A 286 -4.56 3.53 9.86
CA THR A 286 -5.68 4.24 9.23
C THR A 286 -5.31 5.43 8.34
N ALA A 287 -4.11 5.99 8.47
CA ALA A 287 -3.59 7.09 7.66
C ALA A 287 -2.53 6.64 6.63
N ALA A 288 -2.22 5.34 6.51
CA ALA A 288 -1.14 4.84 5.65
C ALA A 288 -1.29 5.24 4.18
N ARG A 289 -2.54 5.31 3.68
CA ARG A 289 -2.84 5.70 2.29
C ARG A 289 -2.39 7.13 1.94
N ALA A 290 -2.28 8.01 2.94
CA ALA A 290 -1.78 9.37 2.75
C ALA A 290 -0.26 9.43 2.49
N GLY A 291 0.46 8.32 2.67
CA GLY A 291 1.92 8.25 2.46
C GLY A 291 2.72 9.20 3.35
N LEU A 292 2.16 9.68 4.45
CA LEU A 292 2.81 10.65 5.35
C LEU A 292 4.12 10.11 5.94
N ALA A 293 4.23 8.79 6.08
CA ALA A 293 5.44 8.13 6.57
C ALA A 293 6.63 8.21 5.60
N THR A 294 6.40 8.54 4.33
CA THR A 294 7.44 8.66 3.28
C THR A 294 7.94 10.09 3.10
N LEU A 295 7.42 11.04 3.87
CA LEU A 295 7.86 12.43 3.79
C LEU A 295 9.25 12.56 4.43
N PRO A 296 10.09 13.50 3.95
CA PRO A 296 11.46 13.66 4.45
C PRO A 296 11.50 14.43 5.80
N VAL A 297 10.41 14.34 6.55
CA VAL A 297 10.23 14.82 7.93
C VAL A 297 9.54 13.71 8.71
N TYR A 298 9.88 13.53 9.98
CA TYR A 298 9.28 12.46 10.78
C TYR A 298 7.83 12.81 11.13
N VAL A 299 6.87 12.21 10.43
CA VAL A 299 5.44 12.43 10.67
C VAL A 299 4.82 11.31 11.50
N PHE A 300 3.98 11.67 12.46
CA PHE A 300 3.08 10.75 13.17
C PHE A 300 1.71 11.42 13.36
N GLY A 301 0.63 10.65 13.46
CA GLY A 301 -0.71 11.24 13.53
C GLY A 301 -1.83 10.27 13.84
N LYS A 302 -3.05 10.78 13.97
CA LYS A 302 -4.25 9.99 14.25
C LYS A 302 -5.42 10.46 13.40
N THR A 303 -6.12 9.51 12.80
CA THR A 303 -7.39 9.76 12.12
C THR A 303 -8.58 9.67 13.08
N GLY A 304 -9.62 10.45 12.81
CA GLY A 304 -10.96 10.31 13.39
C GLY A 304 -12.02 10.27 12.30
N THR A 305 -13.11 9.55 12.54
CA THR A 305 -14.30 9.61 11.68
C THR A 305 -15.48 9.53 12.61
N SER A 306 -16.37 10.52 12.56
CA SER A 306 -17.59 10.57 13.36
C SER A 306 -18.79 10.79 12.46
N THR A 307 -19.96 10.33 12.88
CA THR A 307 -21.22 10.59 12.15
C THR A 307 -22.16 11.33 13.10
N PRO A 308 -22.61 12.55 12.76
CA PRO A 308 -23.49 13.28 13.64
C PRO A 308 -24.81 12.54 13.88
N GLN A 309 -25.36 12.54 15.10
CA GLN A 309 -26.65 11.91 15.40
C GLN A 309 -27.78 12.61 14.62
N GLY A 310 -28.51 11.85 13.80
CA GLY A 310 -29.50 12.37 12.85
C GLY A 310 -28.91 12.92 11.53
N GLY A 311 -27.59 12.91 11.37
CA GLY A 311 -26.88 13.26 10.16
C GLY A 311 -26.50 12.05 9.31
N TRP A 312 -26.56 12.20 7.99
CA TRP A 312 -26.25 11.13 7.03
C TRP A 312 -24.79 11.13 6.55
N ARG A 313 -23.96 12.07 7.01
CA ARG A 313 -22.63 12.35 6.44
C ARG A 313 -21.55 12.43 7.51
N ALA A 314 -20.53 11.60 7.38
CA ALA A 314 -19.40 11.52 8.28
C ALA A 314 -18.53 12.80 8.28
N GLN A 315 -17.84 13.07 9.39
CA GLN A 315 -16.82 14.11 9.53
C GLN A 315 -15.45 13.42 9.60
N GLY A 316 -14.52 13.83 8.75
CA GLY A 316 -13.17 13.29 8.68
C GLY A 316 -12.20 14.15 9.46
N TRP A 317 -11.54 13.57 10.46
CA TRP A 317 -10.51 14.23 11.26
C TRP A 317 -9.15 13.62 10.99
N PHE A 318 -8.12 14.46 10.99
CA PHE A 318 -6.73 14.04 11.12
C PHE A 318 -5.96 15.05 11.97
N VAL A 319 -5.19 14.55 12.94
CA VAL A 319 -4.24 15.35 13.71
C VAL A 319 -2.88 14.71 13.54
N GLY A 320 -1.91 15.44 13.01
CA GLY A 320 -0.56 14.96 12.77
C GLY A 320 0.49 15.94 13.24
N PHE A 321 1.71 15.43 13.35
CA PHE A 321 2.87 16.15 13.82
C PHE A 321 4.05 15.97 12.90
N ALA A 322 4.92 16.98 12.83
CA ALA A 322 6.26 16.82 12.29
C ALA A 322 7.28 17.05 13.42
N ALA A 323 8.20 16.10 13.56
CA ALA A 323 9.36 16.23 14.43
C ALA A 323 10.64 16.45 13.63
N GLY A 324 11.58 17.19 14.21
CA GLY A 324 12.93 17.38 13.66
C GLY A 324 13.68 16.05 13.60
N THR A 325 14.44 15.83 12.53
CA THR A 325 15.37 14.70 12.45
C THR A 325 16.55 15.01 13.37
N ASN A 326 16.77 14.21 14.41
CA ASN A 326 17.99 14.30 15.19
C ASN A 326 19.20 14.28 14.25
N SER A 327 20.16 15.18 14.49
CA SER A 327 21.36 15.44 13.70
C SER A 327 22.34 14.25 13.56
N GLN A 328 21.89 13.03 13.85
CA GLN A 328 22.62 11.77 13.72
C GLN A 328 21.80 10.62 13.13
N GLY A 329 20.74 10.88 12.36
CA GLY A 329 20.15 9.86 11.47
C GLY A 329 19.49 8.63 12.13
N ASP A 330 19.40 8.57 13.45
CA ASP A 330 18.64 7.54 14.17
C ASP A 330 17.14 7.91 14.16
N THR A 331 16.33 7.08 13.49
CA THR A 331 14.87 7.23 13.40
C THR A 331 14.12 6.07 14.05
N SER A 332 14.78 5.35 14.96
CA SER A 332 14.10 4.34 15.76
C SER A 332 12.91 4.98 16.49
N VAL A 333 11.75 4.30 16.45
CA VAL A 333 10.44 4.78 16.97
C VAL A 333 10.47 5.16 18.46
N LYS A 334 11.56 4.90 19.18
CA LYS A 334 11.62 4.96 20.63
C LYS A 334 11.85 6.35 21.22
N ASP A 335 12.54 7.26 20.54
CA ASP A 335 12.96 8.50 21.19
C ASP A 335 12.80 9.72 20.28
N VAL A 336 11.56 10.19 20.10
CA VAL A 336 11.30 11.57 19.64
C VAL A 336 11.20 12.45 20.89
N PRO A 337 12.22 13.28 21.22
CA PRO A 337 12.16 14.22 22.32
C PRO A 337 10.94 15.14 22.23
N ALA A 338 10.46 15.60 23.38
CA ALA A 338 9.35 16.55 23.44
C ALA A 338 9.66 17.82 22.62
N ASP A 339 10.87 18.34 22.77
CA ASP A 339 11.31 19.58 22.14
C ASP A 339 11.45 19.44 20.62
N ASP A 340 11.59 18.22 20.10
CA ASP A 340 11.74 17.97 18.66
C ASP A 340 10.43 17.98 17.89
N VAL A 341 9.29 17.90 18.58
CA VAL A 341 7.97 18.02 17.93
C VAL A 341 7.75 19.49 17.57
N LYS A 342 7.91 19.87 16.30
CA LYS A 342 7.91 21.29 15.88
C LYS A 342 6.57 21.76 15.35
N LEU A 343 5.86 20.91 14.61
CA LEU A 343 4.64 21.30 13.90
C LEU A 343 3.46 20.42 14.32
N THR A 344 2.31 21.03 14.56
CA THR A 344 1.01 20.35 14.65
C THR A 344 0.17 20.74 13.44
N VAL A 345 -0.36 19.75 12.72
CA VAL A 345 -1.31 19.95 11.61
C VAL A 345 -2.60 19.23 11.94
N LEU A 346 -3.69 19.98 12.00
CA LEU A 346 -5.02 19.43 12.15
C LEU A 346 -5.86 19.72 10.92
N VAL A 347 -6.54 18.68 10.42
CA VAL A 347 -7.48 18.77 9.32
C VAL A 347 -8.82 18.21 9.76
N LEU A 348 -9.86 19.02 9.61
CA LEU A 348 -11.27 18.62 9.68
C LEU A 348 -11.86 18.78 8.29
N LEU A 349 -12.46 17.71 7.75
CA LEU A 349 -13.24 17.75 6.52
C LEU A 349 -14.66 17.33 6.83
N LYS A 350 -15.62 18.22 6.55
CA LYS A 350 -17.03 17.84 6.62
C LYS A 350 -17.36 16.91 5.47
N ARG A 351 -18.24 15.93 5.73
CA ARG A 351 -18.74 14.98 4.72
C ARG A 351 -17.63 14.10 4.13
N SER A 352 -16.69 13.69 4.98
CA SER A 352 -15.46 13.00 4.59
C SER A 352 -15.04 11.96 5.64
N ARG A 353 -13.95 11.22 5.38
CA ARG A 353 -13.36 10.27 6.34
C ARG A 353 -11.98 10.75 6.81
N GLY A 354 -11.52 10.19 7.92
CA GLY A 354 -10.23 10.56 8.50
C GLY A 354 -9.02 10.24 7.61
N ALA A 355 -9.11 9.21 6.77
CA ALA A 355 -8.07 8.90 5.78
C ALA A 355 -7.96 9.99 4.70
N ASP A 356 -9.09 10.57 4.29
CA ASP A 356 -9.12 11.67 3.32
C ASP A 356 -8.55 12.96 3.96
N ALA A 357 -8.85 13.20 5.25
CA ALA A 357 -8.25 14.29 6.01
C ALA A 357 -6.73 14.15 6.15
N ALA A 358 -6.22 12.92 6.29
CA ALA A 358 -4.78 12.65 6.33
C ALA A 358 -4.10 12.94 4.97
N GLU A 359 -4.75 12.61 3.85
CA GLU A 359 -4.27 12.96 2.50
C GLU A 359 -4.21 14.46 2.29
N VAL A 360 -5.19 15.20 2.79
CA VAL A 360 -5.17 16.67 2.78
C VAL A 360 -4.00 17.21 3.61
N ALA A 361 -3.75 16.63 4.78
CA ALA A 361 -2.65 17.04 5.64
C ALA A 361 -1.27 16.86 4.98
N ARG A 362 -1.12 15.88 4.06
CA ARG A 362 0.12 15.62 3.33
C ARG A 362 0.65 16.88 2.63
N THR A 363 -0.23 17.65 1.98
CA THR A 363 0.13 18.88 1.27
C THR A 363 0.81 19.90 2.19
N VAL A 364 0.35 19.98 3.44
CA VAL A 364 0.91 20.89 4.46
C VAL A 364 2.27 20.38 4.95
N PHE A 365 2.42 19.07 5.17
CA PHE A 365 3.70 18.49 5.58
C PHE A 365 4.77 18.55 4.48
N GLU A 366 4.40 18.35 3.22
CA GLU A 366 5.30 18.55 2.07
C GLU A 366 5.76 20.01 1.98
N ALA A 367 4.84 20.95 2.17
CA ALA A 367 5.18 22.37 2.23
C ALA A 367 6.13 22.66 3.39
N TYR A 368 5.87 22.12 4.58
CA TYR A 368 6.75 22.26 5.73
C TYR A 368 8.15 21.71 5.47
N ALA A 369 8.28 20.51 4.89
CA ALA A 369 9.58 19.94 4.52
C ALA A 369 10.38 20.87 3.60
N ARG A 370 9.74 21.47 2.60
CA ARG A 370 10.38 22.46 1.72
C ARG A 370 10.88 23.69 2.47
N THR A 371 10.16 24.15 3.50
CA THR A 371 10.61 25.30 4.31
C THR A 371 11.90 25.03 5.09
N LEU A 372 12.19 23.78 5.42
CA LEU A 372 13.39 23.36 6.14
C LEU A 372 14.63 23.24 5.23
N GLY A 373 14.52 23.58 3.94
CA GLY A 373 15.60 23.34 2.96
C GLY A 373 15.78 21.85 2.63
N VAL A 374 14.83 21.01 3.04
CA VAL A 374 14.80 19.59 2.70
C VAL A 374 14.17 19.50 1.31
N ARG A 375 14.99 19.25 0.30
CA ARG A 375 14.50 19.07 -1.08
C ARG A 375 13.59 17.83 -1.12
N GLU A 376 12.40 17.96 -1.72
CA GLU A 376 11.87 16.87 -2.53
C GLU A 376 12.94 16.64 -3.60
N GLU A 377 13.49 15.43 -3.70
CA GLU A 377 14.20 15.05 -4.92
C GLU A 377 13.19 15.20 -6.07
N SER A 378 13.31 16.33 -6.77
CA SER A 378 12.36 16.74 -7.77
C SER A 378 12.41 15.73 -8.91
N ARG A 379 11.21 15.29 -9.30
CA ARG A 379 10.90 14.38 -10.41
C ARG A 379 11.38 14.86 -11.80
N GLU A 380 12.20 15.90 -11.90
CA GLU A 380 12.72 16.47 -13.14
C GLU A 380 14.26 16.46 -13.25
N ASP A 381 15.03 16.40 -12.16
CA ASP A 381 16.51 16.34 -12.23
C ASP A 381 17.06 14.92 -12.50
N VAL A 382 16.18 13.91 -12.54
CA VAL A 382 16.49 12.54 -13.02
C VAL A 382 16.18 12.38 -14.52
N ARG A 383 15.57 13.39 -15.17
CA ARG A 383 15.20 13.34 -16.59
C ARG A 383 16.26 13.93 -17.54
N GLY A 384 17.30 14.58 -17.02
CA GLY A 384 18.23 15.40 -17.81
C GLY A 384 19.67 14.90 -17.98
N LYS A 385 20.05 13.72 -17.45
CA LYS A 385 21.35 13.12 -17.77
C LYS A 385 21.20 11.66 -18.17
N ARG A 386 21.37 11.46 -19.48
CA ARG A 386 21.36 10.23 -20.29
C ARG A 386 19.98 9.74 -20.68
N LEU A 387 19.44 10.33 -21.75
CA LEU A 387 18.90 9.65 -22.95
C LEU A 387 18.47 10.78 -23.93
N SER A 388 19.04 10.79 -25.14
CA SER A 388 19.07 11.84 -26.17
C SER A 388 20.07 12.96 -25.85
N ASP A 389 21.28 12.99 -26.37
CA ASP A 389 21.70 12.72 -27.74
C ASP A 389 22.65 11.50 -27.85
N ASP A 390 22.94 11.05 -29.08
CA ASP A 390 23.65 9.82 -29.47
C ASP A 390 22.73 8.60 -29.68
N ALA A 391 21.67 8.84 -30.46
CA ALA A 391 21.12 7.83 -31.36
C ALA A 391 21.66 8.12 -32.76
N ASP A 392 22.96 7.89 -32.92
CA ASP A 392 23.69 7.52 -34.14
C ASP A 392 25.17 7.79 -33.86
N GLU A 393 25.97 6.73 -33.94
CA GLU A 393 27.41 6.63 -33.64
C GLU A 393 27.79 6.22 -32.19
N ASP A 394 28.65 5.19 -32.14
CA ASP A 394 29.34 4.59 -31.00
C ASP A 394 28.62 3.54 -30.11
N ASP A 395 28.47 2.37 -30.72
CA ASP A 395 28.85 1.07 -30.16
C ASP A 395 30.12 1.16 -29.27
N LYS A 396 30.02 0.61 -28.04
CA LYS A 396 31.06 0.22 -27.04
C LYS A 396 31.24 1.11 -25.80
N SER A 397 30.60 0.71 -24.69
CA SER A 397 31.33 0.15 -23.52
C SER A 397 30.37 -0.06 -22.33
N GLY A 398 30.15 -1.33 -22.00
CA GLY A 398 29.36 -1.85 -20.89
C GLY A 398 29.15 -3.32 -21.21
N GLU A 399 30.21 -4.11 -21.08
CA GLU A 399 30.22 -5.54 -21.40
C GLU A 399 29.00 -6.23 -20.75
N ASP A 400 28.15 -6.82 -21.60
CA ASP A 400 27.13 -7.78 -21.22
C ASP A 400 27.85 -9.04 -20.71
N ASP A 401 28.06 -9.14 -19.40
CA ASP A 401 28.73 -10.28 -18.77
C ASP A 401 27.93 -11.60 -18.87
N GLY A 402 26.75 -11.57 -19.49
CA GLY A 402 25.88 -12.73 -19.70
C GLY A 402 25.15 -13.21 -18.45
N ARG A 403 25.33 -12.55 -17.28
CA ARG A 403 24.80 -12.97 -15.97
C ARG A 403 23.48 -12.28 -15.57
N GLY A 404 22.71 -11.80 -16.55
CA GLY A 404 21.43 -11.10 -16.33
C GLY A 404 20.19 -12.01 -16.35
N VAL A 405 19.08 -11.51 -15.79
CA VAL A 405 17.76 -12.16 -15.77
C VAL A 405 16.73 -11.31 -16.51
N ARG A 406 15.88 -11.93 -17.35
CA ARG A 406 14.74 -11.27 -18.01
C ARG A 406 13.45 -11.52 -17.24
N VAL A 407 12.86 -10.46 -16.69
CA VAL A 407 11.66 -10.52 -15.84
C VAL A 407 10.45 -9.87 -16.52
N ARG A 408 9.38 -10.63 -16.75
CA ARG A 408 8.10 -10.09 -17.27
C ARG A 408 7.30 -9.48 -16.13
N LEU A 409 6.92 -8.22 -16.28
CA LEU A 409 6.01 -7.55 -15.36
C LEU A 409 4.55 -7.88 -15.72
N SER A 410 3.73 -8.16 -14.71
CA SER A 410 2.29 -8.42 -14.87
C SER A 410 1.49 -7.14 -15.16
N ARG A 411 2.06 -5.98 -14.80
CA ARG A 411 1.50 -4.64 -15.10
C ARG A 411 2.26 -4.00 -16.27
N GLY A 412 1.66 -4.06 -17.45
CA GLY A 412 2.29 -3.65 -18.70
C GLY A 412 3.20 -4.76 -19.22
N ASP A 413 3.08 -5.10 -20.50
CA ASP A 413 3.74 -6.26 -21.13
C ASP A 413 5.27 -6.09 -21.30
N ALA A 414 5.90 -5.36 -20.38
CA ALA A 414 7.31 -5.02 -20.37
C ALA A 414 8.13 -6.17 -19.75
N THR A 415 9.25 -6.50 -20.41
CA THR A 415 10.27 -7.40 -19.88
C THR A 415 11.47 -6.57 -19.46
N LEU A 416 11.82 -6.60 -18.18
CA LEU A 416 13.03 -5.96 -17.66
C LEU A 416 14.22 -6.90 -17.80
N ARG A 417 15.36 -6.41 -18.28
CA ARG A 417 16.64 -7.12 -18.20
C ARG A 417 17.41 -6.52 -17.02
N LEU A 418 17.73 -7.34 -16.02
CA LEU A 418 18.34 -6.89 -14.77
C LEU A 418 19.58 -7.73 -14.46
N PRO A 419 20.61 -7.16 -13.83
CA PRO A 419 21.63 -7.94 -13.14
C PRO A 419 20.97 -8.91 -12.14
N LEU A 420 21.52 -10.12 -11.99
CA LEU A 420 20.95 -11.14 -11.10
C LEU A 420 20.78 -10.63 -9.66
N GLU A 421 21.75 -9.88 -9.14
CA GLU A 421 21.69 -9.37 -7.76
C GLU A 421 20.60 -8.29 -7.57
N ASP A 422 20.32 -7.48 -8.60
CA ASP A 422 19.20 -6.53 -8.58
C ASP A 422 17.84 -7.23 -8.61
N TYR A 423 17.75 -8.35 -9.34
CA TYR A 423 16.59 -9.22 -9.29
C TYR A 423 16.37 -9.80 -7.88
N VAL A 424 17.44 -10.34 -7.27
CA VAL A 424 17.39 -10.90 -5.91
C VAL A 424 16.96 -9.84 -4.90
N PHE A 425 17.50 -8.61 -5.00
CA PHE A 425 17.06 -7.48 -4.19
C PHE A 425 15.56 -7.18 -4.35
N GLY A 426 15.06 -7.15 -5.59
CA GLY A 426 13.64 -6.96 -5.87
C GLY A 426 12.73 -8.07 -5.33
N VAL A 427 13.22 -9.31 -5.26
CA VAL A 427 12.51 -10.42 -4.60
C VAL A 427 12.51 -10.24 -3.08
N LEU A 428 13.65 -9.89 -2.47
CA LEU A 428 13.72 -9.60 -1.03
C LEU A 428 12.80 -8.43 -0.64
N ALA A 429 12.74 -7.39 -1.47
CA ALA A 429 11.84 -6.26 -1.28
C ALA A 429 10.35 -6.66 -1.31
N ALA A 430 9.98 -7.64 -2.13
CA ALA A 430 8.60 -8.09 -2.28
C ALA A 430 8.17 -9.13 -1.23
N GLU A 431 9.08 -10.01 -0.82
CA GLU A 431 8.78 -11.22 -0.05
C GLU A 431 9.43 -11.22 1.35
N GLY A 432 10.51 -10.47 1.56
CA GLY A 432 11.19 -10.32 2.84
C GLY A 432 10.73 -9.10 3.63
N SER A 433 9.67 -8.41 3.20
CA SER A 433 9.32 -7.07 3.68
C SER A 433 8.91 -6.98 5.16
N VAL A 434 8.96 -8.03 5.96
CA VAL A 434 8.69 -7.97 7.40
C VAL A 434 9.86 -8.50 8.22
N GLU A 435 10.96 -8.87 7.55
CA GLU A 435 12.15 -9.44 8.16
C GLU A 435 13.04 -8.34 8.75
N THR A 436 13.60 -8.62 9.93
CA THR A 436 14.51 -7.73 10.67
C THR A 436 15.88 -8.35 10.90
N GLU A 437 16.03 -9.66 10.68
CA GLU A 437 17.26 -10.40 10.94
C GLU A 437 18.10 -10.55 9.68
N LEU A 438 19.35 -10.06 9.73
CA LEU A 438 20.28 -10.10 8.59
C LEU A 438 20.53 -11.54 8.10
N GLU A 439 20.74 -12.48 9.01
CA GLU A 439 21.06 -13.87 8.67
C GLU A 439 19.85 -14.59 8.02
N ALA A 440 18.63 -14.20 8.38
CA ALA A 440 17.42 -14.68 7.71
C ALA A 440 17.33 -14.10 6.29
N LEU A 441 17.57 -12.80 6.09
CA LEU A 441 17.63 -12.17 4.76
C LEU A 441 18.73 -12.77 3.88
N LYS A 442 19.90 -13.08 4.43
CA LYS A 442 20.98 -13.78 3.71
C LYS A 442 20.53 -15.15 3.22
N SER A 443 19.86 -15.92 4.07
CA SER A 443 19.32 -17.23 3.68
C SER A 443 18.26 -17.11 2.58
N LEU A 444 17.41 -16.08 2.65
CA LEU A 444 16.42 -15.78 1.62
C LEU A 444 17.07 -15.33 0.30
N ALA A 445 18.12 -14.52 0.35
CA ALA A 445 18.87 -14.07 -0.82
C ALA A 445 19.49 -15.25 -1.58
N VAL A 446 20.18 -16.15 -0.87
CA VAL A 446 20.76 -17.37 -1.46
C VAL A 446 19.67 -18.27 -2.04
N ALA A 447 18.56 -18.48 -1.31
CA ALA A 447 17.45 -19.30 -1.80
C ALA A 447 16.78 -18.67 -3.04
N ALA A 448 16.63 -17.34 -3.07
CA ALA A 448 16.05 -16.62 -4.20
C ALA A 448 16.96 -16.67 -5.44
N ARG A 449 18.27 -16.44 -5.26
CA ARG A 449 19.28 -16.52 -6.31
C ARG A 449 19.37 -17.92 -6.91
N THR A 450 19.42 -18.94 -6.05
CA THR A 450 19.44 -20.35 -6.46
C THR A 450 18.23 -20.68 -7.35
N TYR A 451 17.04 -20.23 -6.98
CA TYR A 451 15.83 -20.47 -7.76
C TYR A 451 15.90 -19.77 -9.11
N ALA A 452 16.32 -18.50 -9.12
CA ALA A 452 16.42 -17.69 -10.33
C ALA A 452 17.32 -18.36 -11.36
N VAL A 453 18.53 -18.75 -10.95
CA VAL A 453 19.53 -19.42 -11.79
C VAL A 453 19.05 -20.80 -12.24
N HIS A 454 18.47 -21.59 -11.34
CA HIS A 454 17.92 -22.90 -11.70
C HIS A 454 16.82 -22.80 -12.77
N ASN A 455 16.04 -21.72 -12.76
CA ASN A 455 14.87 -21.52 -13.61
C ASN A 455 15.09 -20.52 -14.76
N LEU A 456 16.34 -20.20 -15.11
CA LEU A 456 16.64 -19.42 -16.32
C LEU A 456 16.03 -20.10 -17.55
N GLY A 457 15.44 -19.32 -18.45
CA GLY A 457 14.76 -19.84 -19.64
C GLY A 457 13.44 -20.56 -19.36
N ARG A 458 12.89 -20.54 -18.13
CA ARG A 458 11.59 -21.20 -17.82
C ARG A 458 10.46 -20.72 -18.73
N HIS A 459 10.54 -19.48 -19.19
CA HIS A 459 9.62 -18.88 -20.16
C HIS A 459 10.30 -18.55 -21.50
N ALA A 460 11.29 -19.35 -21.91
CA ALA A 460 12.06 -19.11 -23.14
C ALA A 460 11.17 -18.98 -24.39
N ARG A 461 10.08 -19.77 -24.46
CA ARG A 461 9.05 -19.67 -25.53
C ARG A 461 8.43 -18.28 -25.62
N ASP A 462 8.35 -17.59 -24.49
CA ASP A 462 7.73 -16.29 -24.33
C ASP A 462 8.76 -15.15 -24.31
N ARG A 463 10.05 -15.48 -24.53
CA ARG A 463 11.22 -14.60 -24.58
C ARG A 463 11.57 -13.93 -23.25
N PHE A 464 11.24 -14.53 -22.12
CA PHE A 464 11.68 -14.08 -20.79
C PHE A 464 12.09 -15.26 -19.90
N ASP A 465 12.72 -15.00 -18.75
CA ASP A 465 13.16 -16.05 -17.82
C ASP A 465 12.13 -16.28 -16.72
N LEU A 466 11.73 -15.21 -16.00
CA LEU A 466 10.85 -15.26 -14.82
C LEU A 466 9.74 -14.20 -14.89
N CYS A 467 8.61 -14.40 -14.19
CA CYS A 467 7.56 -13.38 -14.04
C CYS A 467 7.54 -12.77 -12.64
N ASP A 468 6.96 -11.58 -12.49
CA ASP A 468 6.89 -10.82 -11.23
C ASP A 468 5.82 -11.29 -10.21
N THR A 469 5.16 -12.40 -10.49
CA THR A 469 4.10 -12.98 -9.63
C THR A 469 4.60 -14.21 -8.87
N THR A 470 3.81 -14.67 -7.89
CA THR A 470 4.07 -15.90 -7.14
C THR A 470 4.07 -17.18 -7.98
N HIS A 471 3.77 -17.10 -9.28
CA HIS A 471 4.01 -18.19 -10.24
C HIS A 471 5.51 -18.49 -10.41
N CYS A 472 6.36 -17.46 -10.45
CA CYS A 472 7.81 -17.58 -10.45
C CYS A 472 8.35 -17.20 -9.08
N GLN A 473 8.57 -15.90 -8.83
CA GLN A 473 8.79 -15.29 -7.53
C GLN A 473 8.18 -13.90 -7.59
N ARG A 474 7.54 -13.45 -6.51
CA ARG A 474 7.07 -12.07 -6.48
C ARG A 474 8.27 -11.15 -6.55
N PHE A 475 8.23 -10.22 -7.48
CA PHE A 475 9.31 -9.28 -7.74
C PHE A 475 8.72 -7.88 -7.81
N VAL A 476 9.45 -6.91 -7.24
CA VAL A 476 9.15 -5.49 -7.43
C VAL A 476 10.41 -4.78 -7.90
N ALA A 477 10.26 -3.93 -8.92
CA ALA A 477 11.30 -2.97 -9.27
C ALA A 477 11.25 -1.85 -8.22
N VAL A 478 12.13 -1.91 -7.21
CA VAL A 478 12.24 -0.90 -6.17
C VAL A 478 12.77 0.38 -6.83
N ARG A 479 11.91 1.40 -6.90
CA ARG A 479 12.23 2.71 -7.47
C ARG A 479 12.49 3.77 -6.40
N ASP A 480 12.13 3.46 -5.16
CA ASP A 480 12.27 4.34 -4.02
C ASP A 480 12.57 3.53 -2.76
N GLU A 481 13.83 3.61 -2.33
CA GLU A 481 14.32 2.96 -1.12
C GLU A 481 14.12 3.84 0.13
N SER A 482 13.73 5.11 -0.04
CA SER A 482 13.48 6.01 1.09
C SER A 482 12.24 5.60 1.89
N ALA A 483 11.36 4.79 1.31
CA ALA A 483 10.14 4.31 1.97
C ALA A 483 10.44 3.46 3.21
N ARG A 484 11.54 2.68 3.22
CA ARG A 484 11.99 1.84 4.35
C ARG A 484 13.52 1.65 4.32
N PRO A 485 14.30 2.70 4.61
CA PRO A 485 15.74 2.73 4.39
C PRO A 485 16.46 1.61 5.14
N ASP A 486 16.16 1.41 6.43
CA ASP A 486 16.81 0.37 7.24
C ASP A 486 16.60 -1.03 6.67
N PHE A 487 15.38 -1.33 6.22
CA PHE A 487 15.09 -2.62 5.61
C PHE A 487 15.79 -2.79 4.27
N TYR A 488 15.78 -1.76 3.40
CA TYR A 488 16.42 -1.87 2.10
C TYR A 488 17.94 -1.89 2.21
N GLU A 489 18.52 -1.17 3.16
CA GLU A 489 19.94 -1.28 3.51
C GLU A 489 20.27 -2.70 3.99
N LEU A 490 19.47 -3.25 4.92
CA LEU A 490 19.64 -4.59 5.43
C LEU A 490 19.51 -5.66 4.32
N ALA A 491 18.54 -5.48 3.42
CA ALA A 491 18.34 -6.35 2.27
C ALA A 491 19.50 -6.24 1.26
N ARG A 492 19.95 -5.03 0.92
CA ARG A 492 21.12 -4.82 0.06
C ARG A 492 22.39 -5.41 0.68
N ARG A 493 22.55 -5.28 1.99
CA ARG A 493 23.65 -5.87 2.74
C ARG A 493 23.59 -7.40 2.66
N ALA A 494 22.42 -8.00 2.87
CA ALA A 494 22.23 -9.46 2.73
C ALA A 494 22.57 -9.96 1.31
N VAL A 495 22.09 -9.25 0.28
CA VAL A 495 22.39 -9.57 -1.13
C VAL A 495 23.89 -9.48 -1.40
N ARG A 496 24.54 -8.37 -0.99
CA ARG A 496 25.97 -8.13 -1.18
C ARG A 496 26.85 -9.13 -0.43
N GLU A 497 26.55 -9.42 0.83
CA GLU A 497 27.35 -10.35 1.66
C GLU A 497 27.18 -11.82 1.24
N THR A 498 26.20 -12.14 0.40
CA THR A 498 25.98 -13.48 -0.16
C THR A 498 26.08 -13.50 -1.69
N ALA A 499 26.62 -12.45 -2.30
CA ALA A 499 26.68 -12.31 -3.75
C ALA A 499 27.42 -13.49 -4.37
N GLY A 500 26.85 -14.07 -5.43
CA GLY A 500 27.42 -15.26 -6.06
C GLY A 500 27.27 -16.57 -5.29
N GLU A 501 26.70 -16.61 -4.09
CA GLU A 501 26.44 -17.86 -3.37
C GLU A 501 25.10 -18.49 -3.79
N VAL A 502 25.11 -19.77 -4.12
CA VAL A 502 23.95 -20.60 -4.47
C VAL A 502 24.00 -21.97 -3.78
N LEU A 503 22.86 -22.64 -3.67
CA LEU A 503 22.80 -24.03 -3.21
C LEU A 503 23.09 -24.97 -4.38
N ARG A 504 23.88 -26.01 -4.14
CA ARG A 504 24.19 -27.09 -5.09
C ARG A 504 23.70 -28.43 -4.57
N ASP A 505 23.16 -29.24 -5.48
CA ASP A 505 22.76 -30.61 -5.19
C ASP A 505 23.98 -31.54 -5.07
N ALA A 506 23.76 -32.80 -4.66
CA ALA A 506 24.81 -33.80 -4.53
C ALA A 506 25.56 -34.12 -5.84
N ARG A 507 25.06 -33.66 -7.01
CA ARG A 507 25.69 -33.80 -8.32
C ARG A 507 26.43 -32.51 -8.74
N GLY A 508 26.55 -31.53 -7.85
CA GLY A 508 27.21 -30.25 -8.10
C GLY A 508 26.41 -29.27 -8.96
N ARG A 509 25.13 -29.56 -9.26
CA ARG A 509 24.26 -28.68 -10.07
C ARG A 509 23.55 -27.68 -9.17
N VAL A 510 23.19 -26.50 -9.69
CA VAL A 510 22.37 -25.53 -8.95
C VAL A 510 21.07 -26.21 -8.50
N ALA A 511 20.85 -26.22 -7.19
CA ALA A 511 19.71 -26.88 -6.57
C ALA A 511 18.40 -26.20 -6.96
N GLU A 512 17.29 -26.90 -6.82
CA GLU A 512 15.96 -26.32 -6.95
C GLU A 512 15.52 -25.82 -5.56
N SER A 513 15.41 -24.51 -5.38
CA SER A 513 15.09 -23.91 -4.08
C SER A 513 13.70 -23.28 -4.06
N TYR A 514 13.00 -23.42 -2.95
CA TYR A 514 11.71 -22.79 -2.72
C TYR A 514 11.68 -22.13 -1.34
N PHE A 515 10.81 -21.14 -1.16
CA PHE A 515 10.57 -20.54 0.14
C PHE A 515 9.09 -20.23 0.33
N SER A 516 8.63 -20.20 1.58
CA SER A 516 7.25 -19.83 1.92
C SER A 516 7.20 -19.07 3.24
N ALA A 517 6.15 -18.28 3.44
CA ALA A 517 5.97 -17.46 4.64
C ALA A 517 6.07 -18.29 5.92
N ALA A 518 5.34 -19.42 6.01
CA ALA A 518 5.41 -20.30 7.17
C ALA A 518 5.12 -21.77 6.83
N CYS A 519 5.93 -22.69 7.36
CA CYS A 519 5.78 -24.12 7.11
C CYS A 519 4.77 -24.82 8.04
N GLY A 520 4.35 -24.19 9.14
CA GLY A 520 3.46 -24.79 10.13
C GLY A 520 4.13 -25.90 10.96
N GLY A 521 5.40 -25.69 11.32
CA GLY A 521 6.21 -26.57 12.19
C GLY A 521 6.91 -27.75 11.50
N ARG A 522 6.66 -27.96 10.20
CA ARG A 522 7.36 -28.94 9.37
C ARG A 522 7.28 -28.56 7.89
N THR A 523 8.40 -28.56 7.19
CA THR A 523 8.40 -28.32 5.74
C THR A 523 7.67 -29.44 5.00
N ALA A 524 7.18 -29.13 3.80
CA ALA A 524 6.47 -30.06 2.93
C ALA A 524 7.46 -31.02 2.25
N ASP A 525 6.92 -32.16 1.81
CA ASP A 525 7.61 -33.09 0.93
C ASP A 525 7.16 -32.84 -0.51
N VAL A 526 8.08 -32.53 -1.43
CA VAL A 526 7.72 -32.15 -2.81
C VAL A 526 7.05 -33.29 -3.58
N LYS A 527 7.43 -34.54 -3.30
CA LYS A 527 6.83 -35.73 -3.92
C LYS A 527 5.38 -35.89 -3.50
N LYS A 528 5.08 -35.67 -2.21
CA LYS A 528 3.71 -35.74 -1.69
C LYS A 528 2.86 -34.53 -2.05
N LEU A 529 3.45 -33.33 -2.05
CA LEU A 529 2.73 -32.10 -2.31
C LEU A 529 2.36 -31.93 -3.79
N TRP A 530 3.30 -32.20 -4.71
CA TRP A 530 3.14 -31.94 -6.15
C TRP A 530 3.18 -33.20 -7.03
N GLY A 531 3.42 -34.39 -6.47
CA GLY A 531 3.48 -35.63 -7.25
C GLY A 531 4.76 -35.78 -8.07
N ALA A 532 5.84 -35.11 -7.67
CA ALA A 532 7.15 -35.16 -8.32
C ALA A 532 7.72 -36.60 -8.34
N GLN A 533 7.88 -37.19 -9.53
CA GLN A 533 8.44 -38.55 -9.68
C GLN A 533 9.95 -38.58 -9.34
N ASP A 534 10.69 -37.57 -9.78
CA ASP A 534 12.15 -37.42 -9.58
C ASP A 534 12.50 -36.38 -8.49
N ALA A 535 11.74 -36.35 -7.40
CA ALA A 535 11.91 -35.37 -6.33
C ALA A 535 13.34 -35.36 -5.74
N PRO A 536 14.01 -34.20 -5.64
CA PRO A 536 15.32 -34.11 -5.00
C PRO A 536 15.21 -34.45 -3.52
N SER A 537 16.18 -35.20 -3.00
CA SER A 537 16.20 -35.68 -1.61
C SER A 537 16.23 -34.56 -0.56
N TYR A 538 16.71 -33.36 -0.94
CA TYR A 538 16.77 -32.19 -0.08
C TYR A 538 15.44 -31.43 0.03
N LEU A 539 14.46 -31.62 -0.88
CA LEU A 539 13.11 -31.03 -0.77
C LEU A 539 12.13 -32.01 -0.09
N ARG A 540 12.55 -32.50 1.08
CA ARG A 540 11.78 -33.40 1.94
C ARG A 540 11.25 -32.68 3.17
N GLY A 541 10.27 -33.29 3.84
CA GLY A 541 9.68 -32.72 5.05
C GLY A 541 10.59 -32.76 6.28
N VAL A 542 11.15 -31.61 6.66
CA VAL A 542 12.05 -31.41 7.80
C VAL A 542 11.30 -30.75 8.96
N PRO A 543 11.39 -31.27 10.20
CA PRO A 543 10.85 -30.60 11.38
C PRO A 543 11.39 -29.18 11.53
N ASP A 544 10.54 -28.25 11.95
CA ASP A 544 10.91 -26.85 12.13
C ASP A 544 10.41 -26.33 13.48
N GLU A 545 11.20 -26.59 14.52
CA GLU A 545 10.98 -26.11 15.89
C GLU A 545 11.02 -24.58 16.04
N SER A 546 11.58 -23.86 15.06
CA SER A 546 11.61 -22.40 15.04
C SER A 546 10.32 -21.82 14.47
N CYS A 547 9.56 -22.60 13.69
CA CYS A 547 8.22 -22.23 13.24
C CYS A 547 7.17 -22.65 14.28
N ASN A 548 6.74 -21.69 15.10
CA ASN A 548 5.72 -21.93 16.11
C ASN A 548 4.35 -22.21 15.47
N VAL A 549 3.91 -23.47 15.53
CA VAL A 549 2.63 -23.91 14.96
C VAL A 549 1.43 -23.16 15.54
N ALA A 550 1.49 -22.73 16.80
CA ALA A 550 0.41 -22.01 17.45
C ALA A 550 0.28 -20.56 16.93
N SER A 551 1.39 -19.88 16.64
CA SER A 551 1.35 -18.54 16.03
C SER A 551 0.98 -18.59 14.55
N GLU A 552 1.25 -19.72 13.89
CA GLU A 552 0.91 -19.96 12.49
C GLU A 552 -0.41 -20.70 12.28
N ALA A 553 -1.17 -20.91 13.36
CA ALA A 553 -2.46 -21.58 13.31
C ALA A 553 -3.53 -20.62 12.75
N TRP A 554 -4.45 -21.17 11.96
CA TRP A 554 -5.54 -20.40 11.39
C TRP A 554 -6.83 -21.21 11.37
N THR A 555 -7.95 -20.50 11.50
CA THR A 555 -9.29 -21.07 11.34
C THR A 555 -10.06 -20.22 10.35
N ASP A 556 -10.65 -20.85 9.35
CA ASP A 556 -11.51 -20.20 8.36
C ASP A 556 -12.82 -20.96 8.21
N VAL A 557 -13.91 -20.21 8.09
CA VAL A 557 -15.26 -20.74 7.93
C VAL A 557 -15.76 -20.42 6.54
N ILE A 558 -15.96 -21.46 5.73
CA ILE A 558 -16.42 -21.33 4.35
C ILE A 558 -17.88 -21.82 4.26
N PRO A 559 -18.84 -20.95 3.92
CA PRO A 559 -20.20 -21.39 3.64
C PRO A 559 -20.21 -22.47 2.55
N ALA A 560 -21.02 -23.52 2.72
CA ALA A 560 -21.04 -24.67 1.81
C ALA A 560 -21.37 -24.25 0.37
N GLU A 561 -22.23 -23.27 0.18
CA GLU A 561 -22.56 -22.69 -1.13
C GLU A 561 -21.32 -22.04 -1.80
N ARG A 562 -20.55 -21.29 -1.02
CA ARG A 562 -19.32 -20.66 -1.52
C ARG A 562 -18.25 -21.70 -1.85
N LEU A 563 -18.10 -22.73 -1.02
CA LEU A 563 -17.17 -23.82 -1.28
C LEU A 563 -17.59 -24.63 -2.50
N LEU A 564 -18.89 -24.93 -2.63
CA LEU A 564 -19.46 -25.60 -3.79
C LEU A 564 -19.16 -24.84 -5.09
N LYS A 565 -19.38 -23.52 -5.09
CA LYS A 565 -19.08 -22.68 -6.26
C LYS A 565 -17.60 -22.72 -6.65
N ALA A 566 -16.69 -22.80 -5.68
CA ALA A 566 -15.27 -22.95 -5.93
C ALA A 566 -14.92 -24.33 -6.51
N LEU A 567 -15.53 -25.39 -6.00
CA LEU A 567 -15.33 -26.75 -6.49
C LEU A 567 -15.92 -26.96 -7.89
N GLN A 568 -17.01 -26.28 -8.24
CA GLN A 568 -17.61 -26.31 -9.57
C GLN A 568 -16.78 -25.56 -10.63
N ALA A 569 -15.85 -24.69 -10.22
CA ALA A 569 -15.00 -23.96 -11.15
C ALA A 569 -13.93 -24.84 -11.83
N ASP A 570 -13.60 -25.99 -11.24
CA ASP A 570 -12.61 -26.97 -11.72
C ASP A 570 -13.24 -28.37 -11.82
N GLU A 571 -13.21 -28.97 -13.01
CA GLU A 571 -13.86 -30.25 -13.29
C GLU A 571 -13.37 -31.38 -12.37
N ARG A 572 -12.10 -31.32 -11.96
CA ARG A 572 -11.49 -32.33 -11.09
C ARG A 572 -12.17 -32.36 -9.71
N SER A 573 -12.73 -31.23 -9.27
CA SER A 573 -13.37 -31.05 -7.97
C SER A 573 -14.88 -30.96 -8.00
N ASP A 574 -15.50 -30.88 -9.18
CA ASP A 574 -16.95 -30.69 -9.30
C ASP A 574 -17.74 -31.90 -8.78
N VAL A 575 -18.54 -31.66 -7.74
CA VAL A 575 -19.38 -32.64 -7.04
C VAL A 575 -20.86 -32.58 -7.44
N GLY A 576 -21.24 -31.76 -8.44
CA GLY A 576 -22.63 -31.55 -8.85
C GLY A 576 -23.27 -30.35 -8.17
N ALA A 577 -24.60 -30.30 -8.08
CA ALA A 577 -25.36 -29.14 -7.59
C ALA A 577 -25.41 -29.00 -6.06
N ARG A 578 -24.90 -29.99 -5.31
CA ARG A 578 -24.94 -30.01 -3.85
C ARG A 578 -23.61 -30.49 -3.30
N LEU A 579 -23.08 -29.79 -2.29
CA LEU A 579 -21.94 -30.24 -1.50
C LEU A 579 -22.44 -30.85 -0.19
N GLU A 580 -22.16 -32.13 0.02
CA GLU A 580 -22.55 -32.87 1.22
C GLU A 580 -21.40 -32.94 2.24
N GLY A 581 -20.16 -33.06 1.77
CA GLY A 581 -19.02 -33.17 2.66
C GLY A 581 -17.66 -32.93 2.01
N VAL A 582 -16.71 -32.60 2.87
CA VAL A 582 -15.28 -32.50 2.57
C VAL A 582 -14.54 -33.23 3.69
N ARG A 583 -13.60 -34.10 3.34
CA ARG A 583 -12.82 -34.87 4.31
C ARG A 583 -11.38 -35.02 3.85
N VAL A 584 -10.44 -34.90 4.78
CA VAL A 584 -9.05 -35.34 4.56
C VAL A 584 -9.01 -36.85 4.71
N VAL A 585 -8.75 -37.57 3.61
CA VAL A 585 -8.72 -39.04 3.57
C VAL A 585 -7.34 -39.57 3.89
N ARG A 586 -6.29 -38.84 3.52
CA ARG A 586 -4.91 -39.22 3.83
C ARG A 586 -4.07 -38.00 4.15
N ARG A 587 -3.23 -38.14 5.18
CA ARG A 587 -2.18 -37.17 5.52
C ARG A 587 -0.81 -37.73 5.16
N ASP A 588 0.09 -36.85 4.76
CA ASP A 588 1.50 -37.22 4.64
C ASP A 588 2.22 -37.14 6.01
N GLN A 589 3.48 -37.55 6.04
CA GLN A 589 4.32 -37.52 7.25
C GLN A 589 4.59 -36.09 7.76
N THR A 590 4.30 -35.08 6.95
CA THR A 590 4.41 -33.67 7.30
C THR A 590 3.10 -33.11 7.87
N GLY A 591 2.08 -33.96 8.07
CA GLY A 591 0.76 -33.58 8.59
C GLY A 591 -0.14 -32.86 7.58
N ARG A 592 0.31 -32.67 6.33
CA ARG A 592 -0.48 -32.03 5.27
C ARG A 592 -1.51 -33.00 4.72
N ALA A 593 -2.61 -32.46 4.22
CA ALA A 593 -3.60 -33.25 3.49
C ALA A 593 -2.96 -33.72 2.17
N GLU A 594 -2.60 -35.01 2.11
CA GLU A 594 -2.10 -35.62 0.88
C GLU A 594 -3.28 -35.87 -0.07
N LEU A 595 -4.41 -36.33 0.46
CA LEU A 595 -5.62 -36.62 -0.29
C LEU A 595 -6.86 -36.09 0.42
N VAL A 596 -7.64 -35.28 -0.29
CA VAL A 596 -8.91 -34.70 0.13
C VAL A 596 -10.01 -35.30 -0.74
N GLU A 597 -11.07 -35.77 -0.09
CA GLU A 597 -12.29 -36.20 -0.77
C GLU A 597 -13.39 -35.15 -0.56
N VAL A 598 -13.99 -34.75 -1.67
CA VAL A 598 -15.19 -33.90 -1.69
C VAL A 598 -16.33 -34.72 -2.26
N PHE A 599 -17.50 -34.65 -1.62
CA PHE A 599 -18.65 -35.45 -2.04
C PHE A 599 -19.96 -34.69 -1.93
N GLY A 600 -20.83 -35.04 -2.86
CA GLY A 600 -22.19 -34.58 -3.01
C GLY A 600 -22.90 -35.55 -3.94
N GLN A 601 -23.47 -35.05 -5.03
CA GLN A 601 -24.01 -35.91 -6.09
C GLN A 601 -22.92 -36.76 -6.76
N ARG A 602 -21.69 -36.25 -6.81
CA ARG A 602 -20.49 -36.98 -7.25
C ARG A 602 -19.45 -36.96 -6.13
N ARG A 603 -18.57 -37.98 -6.12
CA ARG A 603 -17.39 -38.03 -5.25
C ARG A 603 -16.15 -37.73 -6.06
N ARG A 604 -15.30 -36.82 -5.59
CA ARG A 604 -14.00 -36.51 -6.20
C ARG A 604 -12.89 -36.62 -5.15
N ARG A 605 -11.72 -37.07 -5.60
CA ARG A 605 -10.50 -37.15 -4.78
C ARG A 605 -9.42 -36.30 -5.41
N LEU A 606 -8.84 -35.42 -4.61
CA LEU A 606 -7.86 -34.42 -5.03
C LEU A 606 -6.67 -34.48 -4.09
N ARG A 607 -5.49 -34.09 -4.57
CA ARG A 607 -4.41 -33.78 -3.63
C ARG A 607 -4.79 -32.57 -2.81
N GLY A 608 -4.36 -32.49 -1.55
CA GLY A 608 -4.71 -31.34 -0.70
C GLY A 608 -4.16 -30.02 -1.24
N TRP A 609 -3.01 -30.04 -1.94
CA TRP A 609 -2.51 -28.87 -2.65
C TRP A 609 -3.44 -28.43 -3.79
N ASP A 610 -3.90 -29.37 -4.62
CA ASP A 610 -4.83 -29.08 -5.72
C ASP A 610 -6.15 -28.51 -5.18
N PHE A 611 -6.68 -29.09 -4.10
CA PHE A 611 -7.86 -28.56 -3.41
C PHE A 611 -7.65 -27.12 -2.92
N LYS A 612 -6.51 -26.82 -2.28
CA LYS A 612 -6.15 -25.46 -1.85
C LYS A 612 -6.09 -24.49 -3.04
N ILE A 613 -5.50 -24.91 -4.17
CA ILE A 613 -5.38 -24.07 -5.37
C ILE A 613 -6.77 -23.77 -5.96
N ILE A 614 -7.61 -24.79 -6.11
CA ILE A 614 -8.98 -24.67 -6.64
C ILE A 614 -9.81 -23.70 -5.80
N VAL A 615 -9.82 -23.90 -4.48
CA VAL A 615 -10.56 -23.03 -3.55
C VAL A 615 -9.99 -21.61 -3.58
N GLY A 616 -8.66 -21.46 -3.55
CA GLY A 616 -7.97 -20.17 -3.54
C GLY A 616 -8.22 -19.33 -4.79
N ARG A 617 -8.26 -19.95 -5.98
CA ARG A 617 -8.57 -19.26 -7.25
C ARG A 617 -9.94 -18.58 -7.24
N THR A 618 -10.93 -19.22 -6.60
CA THR A 618 -12.31 -18.71 -6.61
C THR A 618 -12.62 -17.84 -5.39
N LEU A 619 -12.10 -18.19 -4.21
CA LEU A 619 -12.48 -17.55 -2.95
C LEU A 619 -11.42 -16.61 -2.37
N GLY A 620 -10.21 -16.60 -2.94
CA GLY A 620 -9.06 -15.83 -2.47
C GLY A 620 -8.04 -16.68 -1.72
N TRP A 621 -6.76 -16.33 -1.89
CA TRP A 621 -5.62 -17.10 -1.36
C TRP A 621 -5.49 -17.08 0.17
N SER A 622 -6.20 -16.18 0.87
CA SER A 622 -6.19 -16.08 2.32
C SER A 622 -7.19 -17.00 3.03
N VAL A 623 -8.07 -17.68 2.28
CA VAL A 623 -9.15 -18.53 2.82
C VAL A 623 -8.66 -19.94 3.19
N LEU A 624 -7.78 -20.51 2.37
CA LEU A 624 -7.03 -21.73 2.69
C LEU A 624 -5.54 -21.43 2.51
N LYS A 625 -4.90 -21.10 3.63
CA LYS A 625 -3.53 -20.56 3.63
C LYS A 625 -2.47 -21.60 3.31
N SER A 626 -2.73 -22.87 3.63
CA SER A 626 -1.83 -24.00 3.34
C SER A 626 -2.62 -25.29 3.06
N SER A 627 -1.94 -26.37 2.64
CA SER A 627 -2.52 -27.72 2.58
C SER A 627 -2.47 -28.47 3.92
N ARG A 628 -1.95 -27.84 4.98
CA ARG A 628 -1.93 -28.39 6.35
C ARG A 628 -3.18 -27.93 7.08
N PHE A 629 -4.29 -28.64 6.87
CA PHE A 629 -5.55 -28.35 7.54
C PHE A 629 -6.33 -29.61 7.91
N ASP A 630 -7.21 -29.46 8.88
CA ASP A 630 -8.37 -30.28 9.19
C ASP A 630 -9.63 -29.56 8.71
N VAL A 631 -10.67 -30.34 8.40
CA VAL A 631 -11.97 -29.80 7.99
C VAL A 631 -13.09 -30.50 8.76
N SER A 632 -14.02 -29.72 9.30
CA SER A 632 -15.25 -30.21 9.92
C SER A 632 -16.46 -29.45 9.40
N ARG A 633 -17.62 -30.10 9.33
CA ARG A 633 -18.87 -29.44 8.96
C ARG A 633 -19.52 -28.81 10.19
N ALA A 634 -19.96 -27.57 10.09
CA ALA A 634 -20.73 -26.86 11.11
C ALA A 634 -21.95 -26.22 10.45
N GLY A 635 -23.11 -26.87 10.58
CA GLY A 635 -24.35 -26.44 9.92
C GLY A 635 -24.21 -26.33 8.40
N SER A 636 -24.44 -25.13 7.87
CA SER A 636 -24.34 -24.78 6.44
C SER A 636 -22.93 -24.37 6.00
N ALA A 637 -21.91 -24.55 6.85
CA ALA A 637 -20.53 -24.18 6.55
C ALA A 637 -19.53 -25.30 6.84
N PHE A 638 -18.32 -25.15 6.29
CA PHE A 638 -17.15 -25.97 6.59
C PHE A 638 -16.13 -25.13 7.35
N VAL A 639 -15.68 -25.63 8.49
CA VAL A 639 -14.66 -25.03 9.34
C VAL A 639 -13.34 -25.71 9.02
N PHE A 640 -12.40 -24.95 8.48
CA PHE A 640 -11.03 -25.37 8.22
C PHE A 640 -10.15 -24.88 9.36
N ARG A 641 -9.39 -25.78 9.98
CA ARG A 641 -8.38 -25.44 10.99
C ARG A 641 -7.03 -25.90 10.47
N GLY A 642 -6.08 -25.00 10.29
CA GLY A 642 -4.80 -25.35 9.70
C GLY A 642 -3.64 -24.60 10.32
N ALA A 643 -2.45 -24.85 9.79
CA ALA A 643 -1.23 -24.16 10.19
C ALA A 643 -0.33 -23.84 8.99
N GLY A 644 0.47 -22.79 9.11
CA GLY A 644 1.39 -22.32 8.08
C GLY A 644 0.71 -21.56 6.94
N PHE A 645 1.52 -20.99 6.06
CA PHE A 645 1.10 -20.11 4.97
C PHE A 645 1.97 -20.34 3.73
N GLY A 646 1.35 -20.73 2.62
CA GLY A 646 2.03 -21.07 1.36
C GLY A 646 2.19 -22.58 1.16
N HIS A 647 3.12 -22.98 0.30
CA HIS A 647 3.36 -24.39 -0.03
C HIS A 647 4.16 -25.13 1.05
N GLY A 648 4.97 -24.42 1.86
CA GLY A 648 5.75 -25.01 2.94
C GLY A 648 7.01 -25.77 2.49
N LEU A 649 7.43 -25.65 1.23
CA LEU A 649 8.64 -26.31 0.69
C LEU A 649 9.87 -25.43 0.90
N GLY A 650 10.99 -26.06 1.22
CA GLY A 650 12.27 -25.38 1.39
C GLY A 650 12.27 -24.41 2.57
N LEU A 651 12.82 -23.21 2.36
CA LEU A 651 13.03 -22.21 3.39
C LEU A 651 11.70 -21.70 3.98
N CYS A 652 11.54 -21.83 5.30
CA CYS A 652 10.44 -21.23 6.06
C CYS A 652 10.87 -19.84 6.53
N GLN A 653 10.23 -18.76 6.05
CA GLN A 653 10.63 -17.39 6.42
C GLN A 653 10.44 -17.14 7.93
N ALA A 654 9.28 -17.49 8.48
CA ALA A 654 9.03 -17.36 9.92
C ALA A 654 10.01 -18.17 10.78
N GLY A 655 10.34 -19.40 10.35
CA GLY A 655 11.30 -20.24 11.06
C GLY A 655 12.75 -19.78 10.88
N ALA A 656 13.11 -19.20 9.73
CA ALA A 656 14.42 -18.59 9.48
C ALA A 656 14.64 -17.35 10.35
N HIS A 657 13.63 -16.47 10.44
CA HIS A 657 13.61 -15.32 11.35
C HIS A 657 13.93 -15.74 12.79
N VAL A 658 13.14 -16.67 13.35
CA VAL A 658 13.33 -17.14 14.74
C VAL A 658 14.67 -17.84 14.93
N SER A 659 15.16 -18.57 13.93
CA SER A 659 16.48 -19.20 14.01
C SER A 659 17.60 -18.17 14.03
N ALA A 660 17.51 -17.14 13.17
CA ALA A 660 18.47 -16.04 13.11
C ALA A 660 18.47 -15.22 14.40
N ALA A 661 17.29 -14.89 14.94
CA ALA A 661 17.15 -14.21 16.23
C ALA A 661 17.73 -15.01 17.41
N ARG A 662 17.82 -16.35 17.28
CA ARG A 662 18.50 -17.25 18.24
C ARG A 662 19.99 -17.42 17.97
N GLY A 663 20.55 -16.66 17.03
CA GLY A 663 21.98 -16.66 16.70
C GLY A 663 22.41 -17.67 15.64
N ALA A 664 21.47 -18.32 14.93
CA ALA A 664 21.84 -19.22 13.82
C ALA A 664 22.32 -18.41 12.61
N SER A 665 23.46 -18.79 12.05
CA SER A 665 23.96 -18.24 10.78
C SER A 665 23.09 -18.66 9.59
N TYR A 666 23.11 -17.87 8.52
CA TYR A 666 22.40 -18.18 7.28
C TYR A 666 22.80 -19.56 6.70
N ARG A 667 24.05 -19.98 6.90
CA ARG A 667 24.55 -21.31 6.49
C ARG A 667 23.88 -22.44 7.27
N GLN A 668 23.71 -22.28 8.58
CA GLN A 668 23.00 -23.25 9.43
C GLN A 668 21.50 -23.29 9.07
N ILE A 669 20.90 -22.12 8.82
CA ILE A 669 19.50 -22.00 8.38
C ILE A 669 19.31 -22.76 7.06
N LEU A 670 20.12 -22.49 6.04
CA LEU A 670 20.05 -23.16 4.74
C LEU A 670 20.27 -24.68 4.85
N THR A 671 21.25 -25.10 5.65
CA THR A 671 21.54 -26.54 5.89
C THR A 671 20.32 -27.27 6.48
N ARG A 672 19.58 -26.61 7.37
CA ARG A 672 18.34 -27.16 7.94
C ARG A 672 17.23 -27.31 6.91
N TYR A 673 17.00 -26.28 6.10
CA TYR A 673 15.87 -26.26 5.15
C TYR A 673 16.15 -27.00 3.83
N PHE A 674 17.41 -27.20 3.48
CA PHE A 674 17.84 -27.93 2.28
C PHE A 674 18.86 -29.03 2.62
N PRO A 675 18.47 -30.05 3.41
CA PRO A 675 19.40 -31.05 3.91
C PRO A 675 20.06 -31.84 2.77
N GLY A 676 21.39 -31.82 2.71
CA GLY A 676 22.18 -32.48 1.66
C GLY A 676 22.41 -31.63 0.41
N ALA A 677 21.90 -30.40 0.35
CA ALA A 677 22.43 -29.37 -0.53
C ALA A 677 23.59 -28.66 0.18
N ILE A 678 24.59 -28.23 -0.58
CA ILE A 678 25.76 -27.50 -0.08
C ILE A 678 25.81 -26.10 -0.67
N LEU A 679 26.35 -25.15 0.08
CA LEU A 679 26.60 -23.81 -0.45
C LEU A 679 27.80 -23.87 -1.41
N GLY A 680 27.67 -23.24 -2.57
CA GLY A 680 28.74 -23.12 -3.56
C GLY A 680 28.66 -21.82 -4.33
N GLU A 681 29.70 -21.52 -5.08
CA GLU A 681 29.79 -20.31 -5.90
C GLU A 681 29.08 -20.48 -7.23
N LEU A 682 28.52 -19.39 -7.74
CA LEU A 682 27.92 -19.26 -9.06
C LEU A 682 29.01 -19.27 -10.14
N ARG A 683 28.83 -20.03 -11.22
CA ARG A 683 29.80 -20.20 -12.31
C ARG A 683 29.20 -19.74 -13.64
N ASP A 684 30.03 -19.34 -14.59
CA ASP A 684 29.58 -18.92 -15.93
C ASP A 684 28.78 -20.02 -16.65
N ALA A 685 29.22 -21.28 -16.53
CA ALA A 685 28.52 -22.44 -17.07
C ALA A 685 27.07 -22.60 -16.54
N ASP A 686 26.73 -22.02 -15.38
CA ASP A 686 25.38 -22.07 -14.84
C ASP A 686 24.41 -21.14 -15.62
N PHE A 687 24.92 -20.17 -16.39
CA PHE A 687 24.14 -19.30 -17.29
C PHE A 687 24.12 -19.82 -18.74
N GLU A 688 25.17 -20.50 -19.17
CA GLU A 688 25.30 -21.05 -20.54
C GLU A 688 24.51 -22.34 -20.76
N SER A 689 24.43 -23.20 -19.73
CA SER A 689 23.93 -24.58 -19.85
C SER A 689 22.43 -24.73 -20.13
N ARG A 690 21.64 -23.64 -20.18
CA ARG A 690 20.17 -23.69 -20.35
C ARG A 690 19.58 -22.66 -21.31
N GLN A 691 20.40 -21.89 -22.02
CA GLN A 691 19.94 -21.05 -23.15
C GLN A 691 19.70 -21.86 -24.44
N LYS A 692 20.12 -23.13 -24.49
CA LYS A 692 19.77 -24.04 -25.58
C LYS A 692 18.50 -24.82 -25.20
N PRO A 693 17.48 -24.87 -26.08
CA PRO A 693 16.31 -25.71 -25.82
C PRO A 693 16.77 -27.17 -25.84
N ASP A 694 16.77 -27.82 -24.68
CA ASP A 694 17.01 -29.26 -24.60
C ASP A 694 16.00 -29.97 -25.52
N ARG A 695 16.55 -30.58 -26.58
CA ARG A 695 15.84 -31.44 -27.54
C ARG A 695 15.56 -32.84 -26.98
N GLU A 696 15.93 -33.11 -25.74
CA GLU A 696 15.64 -34.39 -25.07
C GLU A 696 14.75 -34.15 -23.85
N GLY A 697 13.62 -34.86 -23.83
CA GLY A 697 12.57 -34.67 -22.83
C GLY A 697 13.05 -34.91 -21.41
N GLY A 698 12.62 -34.03 -20.51
CA GLY A 698 12.47 -34.34 -19.08
C GLY A 698 13.43 -33.60 -18.16
N ARG A 699 13.01 -32.41 -17.72
CA ARG A 699 12.91 -32.00 -16.30
C ARG A 699 12.42 -30.56 -16.20
N THR A 700 11.11 -30.38 -16.34
CA THR A 700 10.42 -29.18 -15.88
C THR A 700 10.48 -29.12 -14.35
N SER A 701 10.81 -27.95 -13.78
CA SER A 701 10.66 -27.67 -12.33
C SER A 701 9.34 -28.23 -11.80
N PHE A 702 9.34 -28.81 -10.59
CA PHE A 702 8.20 -29.60 -10.07
C PHE A 702 6.91 -28.79 -9.85
N ILE A 703 6.97 -27.46 -9.89
CA ILE A 703 5.77 -26.63 -10.03
C ILE A 703 5.00 -27.04 -11.29
N ASN A 704 5.65 -27.26 -12.43
CA ASN A 704 5.00 -27.68 -13.69
C ASN A 704 4.43 -29.11 -13.65
N ALA A 705 4.76 -29.95 -12.65
CA ALA A 705 4.16 -31.29 -12.55
C ALA A 705 2.79 -31.29 -11.84
N SER A 706 2.56 -30.33 -10.92
CA SER A 706 1.23 -30.05 -10.34
C SER A 706 0.44 -29.03 -11.15
N TYR A 707 1.15 -28.18 -11.89
CA TYR A 707 0.68 -27.43 -13.05
C TYR A 707 0.95 -28.22 -14.33
N ARG A 708 0.62 -29.53 -14.36
CA ARG A 708 0.67 -30.28 -15.62
C ARG A 708 -0.21 -29.54 -16.60
N GLU A 709 0.44 -28.88 -17.55
CA GLU A 709 -0.15 -28.34 -18.75
C GLU A 709 -1.07 -29.44 -19.27
N ASN A 710 -2.38 -29.14 -19.30
CA ASN A 710 -3.18 -29.68 -20.38
C ASN A 710 -2.36 -29.34 -21.64
N PRO A 711 -2.09 -30.27 -22.58
CA PRO A 711 -1.42 -29.90 -23.82
C PRO A 711 -2.16 -28.81 -24.61
N ASP A 712 -3.42 -28.53 -24.20
CA ASP A 712 -4.27 -27.42 -24.63
C ASP A 712 -4.27 -26.20 -23.67
N ALA A 713 -3.53 -26.25 -22.57
CA ALA A 713 -3.28 -25.13 -21.66
C ALA A 713 -2.06 -24.36 -22.15
N LEU A 714 -2.30 -23.46 -23.08
CA LEU A 714 -1.29 -22.52 -23.57
C LEU A 714 -0.72 -21.65 -22.43
N PRO A 715 0.59 -21.33 -22.46
CA PRO A 715 1.21 -20.34 -21.60
C PRO A 715 0.80 -18.93 -22.04
N HIS A 716 1.09 -17.97 -21.15
CA HIS A 716 0.56 -16.61 -21.08
C HIS A 716 -0.79 -16.50 -20.38
N GLY A 717 -0.96 -15.41 -19.62
CA GLY A 717 -2.24 -14.70 -19.59
C GLY A 717 -2.58 -14.21 -20.99
N ARG A 718 -2.87 -15.15 -21.90
CA ARG A 718 -3.80 -14.96 -22.98
C ARG A 718 -5.14 -15.31 -22.39
N ALA A 719 -6.16 -14.49 -22.67
CA ALA A 719 -7.55 -14.82 -22.45
C ALA A 719 -7.77 -16.33 -22.68
N SER A 720 -8.27 -17.04 -21.65
CA SER A 720 -8.37 -18.50 -21.58
C SER A 720 -8.86 -19.06 -22.90
N ALA A 721 -7.95 -19.69 -23.68
CA ALA A 721 -8.17 -20.11 -25.08
C ALA A 721 -9.27 -19.27 -25.72
N ALA A 722 -9.03 -17.95 -25.84
CA ALA A 722 -10.09 -17.07 -26.27
C ALA A 722 -10.48 -17.53 -27.66
N ASN A 723 -11.68 -18.11 -27.78
CA ASN A 723 -12.29 -18.21 -29.07
C ASN A 723 -12.25 -16.79 -29.63
N GLN A 724 -11.77 -16.67 -30.86
CA GLN A 724 -11.72 -15.39 -31.53
C GLN A 724 -12.84 -15.36 -32.54
N LEU A 725 -13.75 -14.41 -32.35
CA LEU A 725 -14.68 -14.01 -33.38
C LEU A 725 -14.16 -12.72 -33.99
N ARG A 726 -14.09 -12.70 -35.31
CA ARG A 726 -13.69 -11.52 -36.07
C ARG A 726 -14.84 -11.08 -36.94
N SER A 727 -14.90 -9.78 -37.11
CA SER A 727 -15.74 -9.07 -38.05
C SER A 727 -14.84 -8.09 -38.80
N GLU A 728 -15.42 -7.26 -39.67
CA GLU A 728 -14.66 -6.27 -40.43
C GLU A 728 -13.93 -5.28 -39.50
N HIS A 729 -14.60 -4.86 -38.41
CA HIS A 729 -14.08 -3.82 -37.53
C HIS A 729 -13.62 -4.34 -36.15
N PHE A 730 -14.13 -5.49 -35.69
CA PHE A 730 -13.83 -6.00 -34.35
C PHE A 730 -13.13 -7.36 -34.33
N ARG A 731 -12.24 -7.52 -33.35
CA ARG A 731 -11.72 -8.81 -32.91
C ARG A 731 -12.13 -9.05 -31.46
N VAL A 732 -13.06 -9.98 -31.26
CA VAL A 732 -13.54 -10.36 -29.92
C VAL A 732 -12.80 -11.61 -29.45
N SER A 733 -12.02 -11.45 -28.38
CA SER A 733 -11.42 -12.53 -27.60
C SER A 733 -12.34 -12.87 -26.44
N TYR A 734 -12.86 -14.10 -26.38
CA TYR A 734 -13.84 -14.51 -25.37
C TYR A 734 -13.58 -15.92 -24.83
N PRO A 735 -13.91 -16.20 -23.56
CA PRO A 735 -13.60 -17.47 -22.93
C PRO A 735 -14.38 -18.62 -23.59
N ALA A 736 -13.80 -19.82 -23.62
CA ALA A 736 -14.41 -21.01 -24.22
C ALA A 736 -15.83 -21.32 -23.70
N ARG A 737 -16.14 -20.93 -22.46
CA ARG A 737 -17.44 -21.12 -21.80
C ARG A 737 -18.52 -20.11 -22.20
N ALA A 738 -18.18 -19.00 -22.86
CA ALA A 738 -19.19 -18.07 -23.35
C ALA A 738 -19.91 -18.67 -24.57
N ALA A 739 -21.24 -18.66 -24.55
CA ALA A 739 -22.03 -19.22 -25.63
C ALA A 739 -21.73 -18.45 -26.93
N ARG A 740 -21.31 -19.15 -27.98
CA ARG A 740 -20.94 -18.54 -29.27
C ARG A 740 -22.02 -17.60 -29.81
N GLY A 741 -23.30 -17.97 -29.68
CA GLY A 741 -24.43 -17.12 -30.09
C GLY A 741 -24.55 -15.81 -29.29
N GLU A 742 -24.16 -15.78 -28.01
CA GLU A 742 -24.10 -14.53 -27.22
C GLU A 742 -22.96 -13.63 -27.71
N VAL A 743 -21.84 -14.22 -28.11
CA VAL A 743 -20.68 -13.47 -28.63
C VAL A 743 -20.94 -12.97 -30.04
N GLU A 744 -21.59 -13.75 -30.90
CA GLU A 744 -22.07 -13.28 -32.20
C GLU A 744 -23.11 -12.15 -32.02
N GLY A 745 -23.93 -12.21 -30.97
CA GLY A 745 -24.82 -11.11 -30.57
C GLY A 745 -24.05 -9.85 -30.13
N LEU A 746 -22.98 -10.01 -29.35
CA LEU A 746 -22.07 -8.91 -28.99
C LEU A 746 -21.42 -8.32 -30.25
N LEU A 747 -20.93 -9.16 -31.15
CA LEU A 747 -20.27 -8.74 -32.39
C LEU A 747 -21.23 -7.95 -33.29
N ARG A 748 -22.48 -8.44 -33.47
CA ARG A 748 -23.52 -7.69 -34.19
C ARG A 748 -23.83 -6.34 -33.54
N THR A 749 -23.84 -6.29 -32.21
CA THR A 749 -24.06 -5.05 -31.46
C THR A 749 -22.94 -4.05 -31.71
N LEU A 750 -21.68 -4.51 -31.71
CA LEU A 750 -20.50 -3.70 -31.97
C LEU A 750 -20.43 -3.22 -33.42
N GLU A 751 -20.72 -4.08 -34.40
CA GLU A 751 -20.77 -3.68 -35.82
C GLU A 751 -21.87 -2.66 -36.10
N ALA A 752 -23.05 -2.84 -35.49
CA ALA A 752 -24.10 -1.83 -35.54
C ALA A 752 -23.69 -0.52 -34.86
N ALA A 753 -22.87 -0.57 -33.80
CA ALA A 753 -22.30 0.62 -33.17
C ALA A 753 -21.27 1.30 -34.08
N TYR A 754 -20.44 0.52 -34.78
CA TYR A 754 -19.48 1.03 -35.75
C TYR A 754 -20.14 1.81 -36.88
N ALA A 755 -21.15 1.23 -37.52
CA ALA A 755 -21.89 1.90 -38.59
C ALA A 755 -22.57 3.19 -38.11
N ASP A 756 -23.20 3.15 -36.93
CA ASP A 756 -23.89 4.30 -36.34
C ASP A 756 -22.92 5.44 -35.97
N VAL A 757 -21.83 5.14 -35.26
CA VAL A 757 -20.84 6.14 -34.85
C VAL A 757 -20.06 6.68 -36.05
N SER A 758 -19.66 5.84 -37.01
CA SER A 758 -18.94 6.28 -38.21
C SER A 758 -19.79 7.24 -39.04
N GLY A 759 -21.08 6.93 -39.25
CA GLY A 759 -22.00 7.85 -39.93
C GLY A 759 -22.21 9.16 -39.18
N ARG A 760 -22.13 9.17 -37.84
CA ARG A 760 -22.20 10.40 -37.04
C ARG A 760 -20.93 11.25 -37.19
N LEU A 761 -19.75 10.61 -37.17
CA LEU A 761 -18.45 11.27 -37.38
C LEU A 761 -18.34 11.88 -38.79
N GLU A 762 -18.78 11.15 -39.81
CA GLU A 762 -18.83 11.64 -41.19
C GLU A 762 -19.74 12.87 -41.33
N ARG A 763 -20.96 12.82 -40.78
CA ARG A 763 -21.87 13.99 -40.75
C ARG A 763 -21.30 15.15 -39.93
N ALA A 764 -20.47 14.87 -38.93
CA ALA A 764 -19.75 15.89 -38.18
C ALA A 764 -18.58 16.53 -38.96
N GLY A 765 -18.19 15.96 -40.11
CA GLY A 765 -17.07 16.39 -40.93
C GLY A 765 -15.72 15.92 -40.38
N VAL A 766 -15.69 14.84 -39.59
CA VAL A 766 -14.50 14.30 -38.93
C VAL A 766 -14.01 13.09 -39.73
N GLY A 767 -12.94 13.25 -40.49
CA GLY A 767 -12.31 12.18 -41.29
C GLY A 767 -11.48 11.18 -40.47
N ALA A 768 -11.93 10.83 -39.26
CA ALA A 768 -11.20 9.90 -38.39
C ALA A 768 -11.54 8.46 -38.76
N ARG A 769 -10.55 7.68 -39.20
CA ARG A 769 -10.70 6.25 -39.42
C ARG A 769 -10.59 5.53 -38.08
N VAL A 770 -11.70 5.03 -37.55
CA VAL A 770 -11.70 4.24 -36.30
C VAL A 770 -10.98 2.92 -36.58
N PRO A 771 -9.85 2.63 -35.90
CA PRO A 771 -9.07 1.43 -36.14
C PRO A 771 -9.83 0.17 -35.69
N SER A 772 -9.40 -0.99 -36.20
CA SER A 772 -9.95 -2.26 -35.74
C SER A 772 -9.77 -2.40 -34.23
N THR A 773 -10.88 -2.58 -33.52
CA THR A 773 -10.93 -2.53 -32.06
C THR A 773 -10.88 -3.94 -31.47
N GLU A 774 -9.96 -4.15 -30.54
CA GLU A 774 -9.88 -5.40 -29.78
C GLU A 774 -10.89 -5.38 -28.62
N VAL A 775 -11.67 -6.45 -28.51
CA VAL A 775 -12.64 -6.63 -27.44
C VAL A 775 -12.28 -7.86 -26.64
N VAL A 776 -12.07 -7.71 -25.34
CA VAL A 776 -11.73 -8.80 -24.43
C VAL A 776 -12.90 -9.05 -23.49
N VAL A 777 -13.52 -10.22 -23.60
CA VAL A 777 -14.51 -10.69 -22.63
C VAL A 777 -13.77 -11.55 -21.60
N TYR A 778 -13.90 -11.20 -20.33
CA TYR A 778 -13.30 -11.97 -19.24
C TYR A 778 -14.18 -13.13 -18.80
N GLU A 779 -13.55 -14.22 -18.31
CA GLU A 779 -14.26 -15.42 -17.86
C GLU A 779 -14.99 -15.19 -16.54
N THR A 780 -14.36 -14.49 -15.61
CA THR A 780 -14.96 -14.13 -14.33
C THR A 780 -14.88 -12.62 -14.06
N THR A 781 -15.76 -12.12 -13.18
CA THR A 781 -15.65 -10.75 -12.65
C THR A 781 -14.29 -10.53 -11.95
N GLY A 782 -13.72 -11.58 -11.35
CA GLY A 782 -12.39 -11.51 -10.74
C GLY A 782 -11.28 -11.27 -11.77
N ASP A 783 -11.34 -11.92 -12.93
CA ASP A 783 -10.37 -11.72 -14.01
C ASP A 783 -10.47 -10.32 -14.59
N PHE A 784 -11.70 -9.82 -14.78
CA PHE A 784 -11.94 -8.43 -15.18
C PHE A 784 -11.38 -7.44 -14.17
N VAL A 785 -11.69 -7.58 -12.88
CA VAL A 785 -11.17 -6.70 -11.81
C VAL A 785 -9.64 -6.79 -11.73
N GLY A 786 -9.08 -8.00 -11.85
CA GLY A 786 -7.65 -8.24 -11.79
C GLY A 786 -6.90 -7.62 -12.97
N ALA A 787 -7.47 -7.69 -14.17
CA ALA A 787 -6.84 -7.18 -15.38
C ALA A 787 -7.00 -5.66 -15.54
N THR A 788 -8.13 -5.10 -15.11
CA THR A 788 -8.46 -3.68 -15.31
C THR A 788 -8.22 -2.79 -14.08
N GLY A 789 -8.10 -3.38 -12.89
CA GLY A 789 -8.05 -2.64 -11.62
C GLY A 789 -9.37 -1.95 -11.25
N ARG A 790 -10.45 -2.13 -12.04
CA ARG A 790 -11.75 -1.51 -11.81
C ARG A 790 -12.56 -2.30 -10.77
N PRO A 791 -13.40 -1.64 -9.96
CA PRO A 791 -14.27 -2.34 -9.01
C PRO A 791 -15.23 -3.33 -9.70
N ALA A 792 -15.62 -4.39 -8.98
CA ALA A 792 -16.50 -5.46 -9.50
C ALA A 792 -17.90 -5.00 -9.97
N TRP A 793 -18.30 -3.78 -9.61
CA TRP A 793 -19.56 -3.17 -10.07
C TRP A 793 -19.44 -2.49 -11.45
N VAL A 794 -18.24 -2.16 -11.91
CA VAL A 794 -17.96 -1.59 -13.26
C VAL A 794 -18.15 -2.68 -14.32
N ALA A 795 -19.02 -2.48 -15.30
CA ALA A 795 -19.40 -3.52 -16.26
C ALA A 795 -18.37 -3.73 -17.39
N ALA A 796 -17.68 -2.67 -17.78
CA ALA A 796 -16.67 -2.66 -18.82
C ALA A 796 -15.74 -1.44 -18.67
N VAL A 797 -14.65 -1.43 -19.41
CA VAL A 797 -13.77 -0.26 -19.54
C VAL A 797 -13.09 -0.26 -20.91
N THR A 798 -12.88 0.93 -21.46
CA THR A 798 -12.06 1.16 -22.65
C THR A 798 -10.77 1.84 -22.24
N GLU A 799 -9.65 1.23 -22.59
CA GLU A 799 -8.32 1.83 -22.37
C GLU A 799 -7.44 1.54 -23.58
N ARG A 800 -6.89 2.60 -24.20
CA ARG A 800 -5.97 2.53 -25.34
C ARG A 800 -6.58 1.83 -26.56
N GLY A 801 -7.83 2.16 -26.90
CA GLY A 801 -8.52 1.56 -28.05
C GLY A 801 -8.85 0.06 -27.90
N ARG A 802 -8.82 -0.47 -26.67
CA ARG A 802 -9.26 -1.84 -26.34
C ARG A 802 -10.46 -1.79 -25.42
N ILE A 803 -11.53 -2.49 -25.79
CA ILE A 803 -12.74 -2.66 -24.97
C ILE A 803 -12.58 -3.91 -24.10
N GLN A 804 -12.76 -3.76 -22.80
CA GLN A 804 -12.62 -4.84 -21.83
C GLN A 804 -13.96 -5.04 -21.11
N LEU A 805 -14.56 -6.22 -21.26
CA LEU A 805 -15.91 -6.53 -20.79
C LEU A 805 -15.87 -7.56 -19.65
N GLN A 806 -16.69 -7.34 -18.61
CA GLN A 806 -17.04 -8.41 -17.68
C GLN A 806 -17.69 -9.60 -18.41
N PRO A 807 -17.80 -10.78 -17.75
CA PRO A 807 -18.38 -11.96 -18.38
C PRO A 807 -19.76 -11.67 -19.00
N LEU A 808 -20.04 -12.17 -20.21
CA LEU A 808 -21.32 -11.92 -20.90
C LEU A 808 -22.53 -12.34 -20.06
N ALA A 809 -22.40 -13.39 -19.25
CA ALA A 809 -23.44 -13.80 -18.32
C ALA A 809 -23.74 -12.73 -17.23
N VAL A 810 -22.73 -11.97 -16.79
CA VAL A 810 -22.90 -10.85 -15.87
C VAL A 810 -23.61 -9.69 -16.56
N LEU A 811 -23.18 -9.35 -17.78
CA LEU A 811 -23.83 -8.30 -18.58
C LEU A 811 -25.29 -8.66 -18.88
N ARG A 812 -25.56 -9.92 -19.25
CA ARG A 812 -26.92 -10.43 -19.52
C ARG A 812 -27.83 -10.30 -18.32
N ARG A 813 -27.39 -10.80 -17.15
CA ARG A 813 -28.18 -10.71 -15.90
C ARG A 813 -28.48 -9.28 -15.49
N ARG A 814 -27.61 -8.32 -15.86
CA ARG A 814 -27.79 -6.90 -15.57
C ARG A 814 -28.53 -6.14 -16.68
N GLY A 815 -28.89 -6.80 -17.78
CA GLY A 815 -29.52 -6.15 -18.94
C GLY A 815 -28.58 -5.22 -19.72
N LEU A 816 -27.27 -5.46 -19.67
CA LEU A 816 -26.21 -4.58 -20.19
C LEU A 816 -25.54 -5.07 -21.49
N LEU A 817 -26.02 -6.16 -22.09
CA LEU A 817 -25.40 -6.75 -23.29
C LEU A 817 -25.46 -5.85 -24.54
N THR A 818 -26.38 -4.89 -24.57
CA THR A 818 -26.56 -4.00 -25.72
C THR A 818 -25.98 -2.61 -25.47
N THR A 819 -26.28 -2.01 -24.33
CA THR A 819 -25.90 -0.61 -24.05
C THR A 819 -24.43 -0.49 -23.72
N THR A 820 -23.88 -1.36 -22.86
CA THR A 820 -22.47 -1.26 -22.42
C THR A 820 -21.48 -1.42 -23.58
N PRO A 821 -21.55 -2.42 -24.47
CA PRO A 821 -20.63 -2.49 -25.61
C PRO A 821 -20.70 -1.29 -26.56
N ARG A 822 -21.91 -0.74 -26.76
CA ARG A 822 -22.09 0.49 -27.55
C ARG A 822 -21.45 1.69 -26.86
N HIS A 823 -21.64 1.83 -25.55
CA HIS A 823 -21.06 2.87 -24.71
C HIS A 823 -19.52 2.84 -24.79
N GLU A 824 -18.92 1.66 -24.58
CA GLU A 824 -17.47 1.49 -24.66
C GLU A 824 -16.90 1.75 -26.06
N PHE A 825 -17.66 1.40 -27.11
CA PHE A 825 -17.22 1.70 -28.46
C PHE A 825 -17.19 3.20 -28.77
N VAL A 826 -18.08 4.00 -28.17
CA VAL A 826 -18.02 5.47 -28.30
C VAL A 826 -16.74 6.01 -27.65
N HIS A 827 -16.35 5.49 -26.48
CA HIS A 827 -15.06 5.83 -25.86
C HIS A 827 -13.90 5.48 -26.80
N ALA A 828 -13.89 4.28 -27.39
CA ALA A 828 -12.85 3.86 -28.32
C ALA A 828 -12.79 4.76 -29.58
N ALA A 829 -13.93 5.16 -30.13
CA ALA A 829 -14.01 6.02 -31.30
C ALA A 829 -13.55 7.46 -30.99
N LEU A 830 -13.91 8.01 -29.82
CA LEU A 830 -13.45 9.32 -29.36
C LEU A 830 -11.94 9.32 -29.09
N GLU A 831 -11.40 8.28 -28.43
CA GLU A 831 -9.96 8.10 -28.25
C GLU A 831 -9.22 8.07 -29.60
N ALA A 832 -9.71 7.28 -30.55
CA ALA A 832 -9.11 7.16 -31.88
C ALA A 832 -9.17 8.45 -32.70
N ALA A 833 -10.22 9.24 -32.53
CA ALA A 833 -10.39 10.53 -33.19
C ALA A 833 -9.66 11.69 -32.48
N GLY A 834 -8.90 11.43 -31.41
CA GLY A 834 -8.03 12.40 -30.76
C GLY A 834 -8.68 13.21 -29.62
N ALA A 835 -9.81 12.74 -29.06
CA ALA A 835 -10.57 13.42 -28.00
C ALA A 835 -9.89 13.49 -26.62
N GLY A 836 -8.58 13.28 -26.50
CA GLY A 836 -7.88 13.12 -25.21
C GLY A 836 -7.88 14.34 -24.27
N ARG A 837 -8.56 15.43 -24.66
CA ARG A 837 -8.71 16.69 -23.89
C ARG A 837 -10.17 17.08 -23.63
N ALA A 838 -11.15 16.31 -24.12
CA ALA A 838 -12.55 16.61 -23.90
C ALA A 838 -12.94 16.42 -22.42
N PRO A 839 -13.82 17.28 -21.86
CA PRO A 839 -14.34 17.09 -20.52
C PRO A 839 -15.05 15.74 -20.36
N LEU A 840 -14.83 15.05 -19.24
CA LEU A 840 -15.43 13.76 -18.91
C LEU A 840 -16.96 13.79 -19.00
N TRP A 841 -17.62 14.87 -18.56
CA TRP A 841 -19.10 14.96 -18.67
C TRP A 841 -19.58 14.92 -20.12
N LEU A 842 -18.80 15.46 -21.06
CA LEU A 842 -19.14 15.51 -22.47
C LEU A 842 -18.93 14.13 -23.09
N VAL A 843 -17.80 13.48 -22.77
CA VAL A 843 -17.46 12.14 -23.24
C VAL A 843 -18.47 11.11 -22.72
N GLU A 844 -18.71 11.07 -21.41
CA GLU A 844 -19.63 10.12 -20.77
C GLU A 844 -21.09 10.38 -21.16
N GLY A 845 -21.49 11.65 -21.27
CA GLY A 845 -22.85 12.01 -21.71
C GLY A 845 -23.11 11.65 -23.18
N LEU A 846 -22.11 11.82 -24.05
CA LEU A 846 -22.21 11.45 -25.47
C LEU A 846 -22.21 9.92 -25.65
N ALA A 847 -21.37 9.20 -24.90
CA ALA A 847 -21.38 7.74 -24.86
C ALA A 847 -22.74 7.19 -24.41
N ALA A 848 -23.30 7.72 -23.31
CA ALA A 848 -24.63 7.36 -22.84
C ALA A 848 -25.74 7.71 -23.84
N TYR A 849 -25.62 8.83 -24.56
CA TYR A 849 -26.58 9.25 -25.59
C TYR A 849 -26.64 8.27 -26.76
N VAL A 850 -25.48 7.94 -27.33
CA VAL A 850 -25.37 7.03 -28.49
C VAL A 850 -25.66 5.57 -28.12
N ALA A 851 -25.32 5.17 -26.89
CA ALA A 851 -25.66 3.85 -26.35
C ALA A 851 -27.16 3.66 -26.07
N GLY A 852 -27.94 4.75 -26.02
CA GLY A 852 -29.38 4.70 -25.75
C GLY A 852 -29.73 4.51 -24.26
N GLU A 853 -28.85 4.92 -23.36
CA GLU A 853 -28.97 4.68 -21.91
C GLU A 853 -29.94 5.63 -21.19
N GLY A 854 -30.53 6.59 -21.91
CA GLY A 854 -31.38 7.63 -21.33
C GLY A 854 -32.52 7.11 -20.47
N ARG A 855 -33.24 6.05 -20.90
CA ARG A 855 -34.34 5.47 -20.11
C ARG A 855 -33.84 4.86 -18.80
N THR A 856 -32.70 4.17 -18.84
CA THR A 856 -32.09 3.53 -17.66
C THR A 856 -31.43 4.53 -16.70
N LEU A 857 -31.01 5.68 -17.21
CA LEU A 857 -30.42 6.76 -16.42
C LEU A 857 -31.47 7.73 -15.87
N ALA A 858 -32.67 7.80 -16.45
CA ALA A 858 -33.73 8.70 -16.00
C ALA A 858 -34.08 8.52 -14.51
N SER A 859 -34.10 7.28 -14.01
CA SER A 859 -34.38 6.98 -12.59
C SER A 859 -33.24 7.37 -11.65
N ALA A 860 -32.04 7.58 -12.18
CA ALA A 860 -30.85 7.98 -11.42
C ALA A 860 -30.60 9.50 -11.50
N LEU A 861 -31.45 10.25 -12.20
CA LEU A 861 -31.28 11.69 -12.33
C LEU A 861 -31.34 12.35 -10.93
N PRO A 862 -30.33 13.15 -10.56
CA PRO A 862 -30.33 13.84 -9.27
C PRO A 862 -31.57 14.74 -9.14
N ARG A 863 -32.21 14.73 -7.94
CA ARG A 863 -33.36 15.61 -7.64
C ARG A 863 -33.02 17.10 -7.79
N GLN A 864 -31.76 17.47 -7.56
CA GLN A 864 -31.23 18.81 -7.75
C GLN A 864 -30.25 18.79 -8.92
N ARG A 865 -30.45 19.68 -9.90
CA ARG A 865 -29.52 19.82 -11.05
C ARG A 865 -28.13 20.19 -10.54
N LEU A 866 -27.14 19.40 -10.92
CA LEU A 866 -25.74 19.63 -10.59
C LEU A 866 -25.11 20.59 -11.63
N PRO A 867 -24.30 21.58 -11.21
CA PRO A 867 -23.47 22.35 -12.15
C PRO A 867 -22.55 21.44 -12.95
N ILE A 868 -22.24 21.78 -14.20
CA ILE A 868 -21.47 20.90 -15.08
C ILE A 868 -20.03 20.72 -14.61
N GLU A 869 -19.45 21.74 -13.97
CA GLU A 869 -18.13 21.70 -13.36
C GLU A 869 -18.08 20.72 -12.17
N GLU A 870 -19.20 20.59 -11.45
CA GLU A 870 -19.36 19.63 -10.36
C GLU A 870 -19.47 18.20 -10.91
N VAL A 871 -20.21 18.02 -12.01
CA VAL A 871 -20.31 16.73 -12.72
C VAL A 871 -18.92 16.30 -13.20
N GLU A 872 -18.18 17.19 -13.87
CA GLU A 872 -16.81 16.95 -14.34
C GLU A 872 -15.88 16.50 -13.22
N ARG A 873 -15.80 17.28 -12.14
CA ARG A 873 -14.92 17.00 -11.02
C ARG A 873 -15.24 15.65 -10.38
N ARG A 874 -16.53 15.32 -10.21
CA ARG A 874 -16.94 14.07 -9.56
C ARG A 874 -16.79 12.85 -10.46
N LEU A 875 -16.94 12.99 -11.77
CA LEU A 875 -16.67 11.91 -12.72
C LEU A 875 -15.20 11.46 -12.67
N SER A 876 -14.26 12.35 -12.36
CA SER A 876 -12.83 11.99 -12.23
C SER A 876 -12.49 11.11 -11.02
N ALA A 877 -13.38 10.99 -10.04
CA ALA A 877 -13.10 10.33 -8.75
C ALA A 877 -14.32 9.60 -8.17
N VAL A 878 -15.03 8.83 -9.02
CA VAL A 878 -16.24 8.12 -8.61
C VAL A 878 -15.95 7.02 -7.57
N THR A 879 -16.66 7.05 -6.45
CA THR A 879 -16.39 6.16 -5.30
C THR A 879 -17.42 5.04 -5.12
N SER A 880 -18.56 5.13 -5.80
CA SER A 880 -19.65 4.14 -5.70
C SER A 880 -20.45 4.01 -6.99
N GLN A 881 -21.13 2.88 -7.15
CA GLN A 881 -21.98 2.61 -8.31
C GLN A 881 -23.20 3.56 -8.37
N GLU A 882 -23.76 3.94 -7.22
CA GLU A 882 -24.90 4.86 -7.15
C GLU A 882 -24.49 6.27 -7.60
N GLU A 883 -23.33 6.74 -7.12
CA GLU A 883 -22.74 8.01 -7.55
C GLU A 883 -22.45 8.03 -9.05
N MET A 884 -21.85 6.96 -9.59
CA MET A 884 -21.58 6.84 -11.03
C MET A 884 -22.86 7.05 -11.87
N ARG A 885 -23.94 6.35 -11.51
CA ARG A 885 -25.20 6.39 -12.26
C ARG A 885 -25.84 7.78 -12.21
N ALA A 886 -25.77 8.45 -11.06
CA ALA A 886 -26.29 9.80 -10.90
C ALA A 886 -25.51 10.83 -11.73
N LEU A 887 -24.17 10.70 -11.80
CA LEU A 887 -23.32 11.57 -12.60
C LEU A 887 -23.48 11.31 -14.10
N TYR A 888 -23.59 10.05 -14.53
CA TYR A 888 -23.88 9.69 -15.92
C TYR A 888 -25.27 10.20 -16.34
N ALA A 889 -26.27 10.15 -15.46
CA ALA A 889 -27.59 10.71 -15.73
C ALA A 889 -27.54 12.24 -15.91
N ALA A 890 -26.77 12.94 -15.08
CA ALA A 890 -26.58 14.39 -15.21
C ALA A 890 -25.84 14.75 -16.51
N ALA A 891 -24.73 14.05 -16.82
CA ALA A 891 -23.97 14.21 -18.06
C ALA A 891 -24.83 13.96 -19.31
N TYR A 892 -25.61 12.87 -19.32
CA TYR A 892 -26.56 12.56 -20.39
C TYR A 892 -27.60 13.68 -20.60
N ALA A 893 -28.15 14.23 -19.51
CA ALA A 893 -29.15 15.29 -19.59
C ALA A 893 -28.58 16.57 -20.21
N GLU A 894 -27.35 16.93 -19.84
CA GLU A 894 -26.65 18.11 -20.37
C GLU A 894 -26.26 17.92 -21.84
N VAL A 895 -25.70 16.77 -22.23
CA VAL A 895 -25.40 16.46 -23.63
C VAL A 895 -26.68 16.43 -24.47
N SER A 896 -27.77 15.85 -23.96
CA SER A 896 -29.06 15.85 -24.66
C SER A 896 -29.61 17.26 -24.88
N ALA A 897 -29.43 18.16 -23.90
CA ALA A 897 -29.81 19.56 -24.03
C ALA A 897 -28.93 20.31 -25.03
N LEU A 898 -27.62 20.02 -25.03
CA LEU A 898 -26.66 20.57 -25.97
C LEU A 898 -26.97 20.17 -27.42
N ILE A 899 -27.28 18.89 -27.65
CA ILE A 899 -27.66 18.36 -28.96
C ILE A 899 -28.94 19.04 -29.48
N ARG A 900 -29.95 19.25 -28.61
CA ARG A 900 -31.18 19.97 -29.00
C ARG A 900 -30.93 21.42 -29.41
N ARG A 901 -29.93 22.08 -28.80
CA ARG A 901 -29.63 23.50 -29.04
C ARG A 901 -28.72 23.72 -30.24
N GLU A 902 -27.70 22.88 -30.40
CA GLU A 902 -26.59 23.13 -31.34
C GLU A 902 -26.53 22.11 -32.48
N GLY A 903 -27.36 21.06 -32.42
CA GLY A 903 -27.31 19.93 -33.34
C GLY A 903 -26.21 18.93 -32.98
N GLU A 904 -26.48 17.64 -33.23
CA GLU A 904 -25.58 16.56 -32.82
C GLU A 904 -24.18 16.68 -33.43
N SER A 905 -24.09 17.06 -34.71
CA SER A 905 -22.82 17.22 -35.42
C SER A 905 -21.92 18.30 -34.80
N ALA A 906 -22.48 19.34 -34.19
CA ALA A 906 -21.71 20.35 -33.47
C ALA A 906 -21.14 19.79 -32.15
N VAL A 907 -21.89 18.94 -31.46
CA VAL A 907 -21.48 18.30 -30.21
C VAL A 907 -20.34 17.30 -30.44
N TRP A 908 -20.42 16.49 -31.49
CA TRP A 908 -19.31 15.62 -31.91
C TRP A 908 -18.04 16.41 -32.21
N ARG A 909 -18.14 17.52 -32.98
CA ARG A 909 -16.99 18.39 -33.21
C ARG A 909 -16.42 18.99 -31.92
N ARG A 910 -17.27 19.29 -30.94
CA ARG A 910 -16.86 19.84 -29.64
C ARG A 910 -16.13 18.81 -28.79
N ALA A 911 -16.52 17.55 -28.84
CA ALA A 911 -15.82 16.46 -28.14
C ALA A 911 -14.44 16.15 -28.75
N LEU A 912 -14.14 16.68 -29.94
CA LEU A 912 -12.93 16.38 -30.71
C LEU A 912 -11.97 17.58 -30.86
N ARG A 913 -12.28 18.70 -30.22
CA ARG A 913 -11.43 19.90 -30.13
C ARG A 913 -10.85 19.99 -28.73
#